data_AF-A0A9D0VKM2-F1
#
_entry.id   AF-A0A9D0VKM2-F1
#
_cell.length_a   1.000
_cell.length_b   1.000
_cell.length_c   1.000
_cell.angle_alpha   90.00
_cell.angle_beta   90.00
_cell.angle_gamma   90.00
#
_symmetry.space_group_name_H-M   'P 1'
#
loop_
_entity.id
_entity.type
_entity.pdbx_description
1 polymer ?
#
loop_
_entity_poly.entity_id
_entity_poly.type
_entity_poly.pdbx_seq_one_letter_code
_entity_poly.pdbx_strand_id
1 'polypeptide(L)'
;MPPLDPPAKIGRYELVQHLDSDHTGDRYEATLHGPLTLHMPVTLRRLPEGIAVDPGRIQAARDGTLLSHPNIATPLDLSRIDGAWVVVTEHVQGVGLEQLRGQDPVPAAALIDVAVQLAVALDHIHRPLTEGGPTGLIHGDVRPANLRITPTGLIKLTDLGVSALLGHPGAPGFAAPEQLEGAWGPRSDLYGLGATLLWLVTGQPLADPPALETDPRLAALAGSPPGLAEVLERCLQTDPQQRWASARELLGALQTLQVAYPPGEGLVQLGRGETPSAPSRSGMEPPLHTNLARPPRPLIGRQRELTALSGALEQSPRVGLFGPVGVGKTRLALQIALQQAPDLPGGCWYLDLCDDPAPDILCGRLGRLLHIDLDPHDPAHQLGAALAARGPTLLVLDHVDGCSTALAPLLAQWGAEAPQLKVLLVSREPVEGAHSQPLGALPLDEAVALFQACAGEPIEEETLVMLVERLGRLPLALVLAAAQRPAPRGLPEATDHQSALNTILALAWSQLQLQAQQVLPQLAVFRGSFPLASAAILELSPGPVGILDVLGQLGELGLIQLDPQGDQLHLLSIVREPVEAQLASPDRARLEKRHGDYHAQLQQRVCPLRGAPLQGDEPQRLFAAWGELQGALEHALARGDIRVATDTALALAEAWGWVGLPHRATEALYHALTLDPAADDEVKLRCGIADAVRALGPDRPGAEESRRALALASFLEDPSLEALALWSRGTTLQDQGELQLARSHIERATALASAMGQRLLLGRALADLGRIHHALQLRPEATSRLAKALELARAMGDRHTELGVLSAQARVLPQEPAQRALAEALQLAITLDRRSLQGSLRARLGALALERADHAEAIAQLTRATELHHQDGALQRWGLAVAGLGSALNQAGQTAHAQRVLSHALQVTGDREMPQVQARVRASLAETELARERLADALSHVEAAQALLQDAAPGELGRSLALLRATIHRYGGELEAAQALANELREVAPDPISRARATLELARIAVIRRQGPRALEHIEAALGLLDGTEHVSEQLLALGVKAAALLVEGERAQGEATLREAEDRAAAGGLPGEGAVARELRRVRGAFGPRATG
;
A
#
# COMPACT_ATOMS: atom_id res chain seq x y z
N MET A 1 -34.01 23.82 -19.48
CA MET A 1 -34.55 22.54 -19.98
C MET A 1 -35.07 21.75 -18.79
N PRO A 2 -36.07 20.87 -18.94
CA PRO A 2 -36.35 19.90 -17.89
C PRO A 2 -35.18 18.90 -17.77
N PRO A 3 -34.80 18.47 -16.56
CA PRO A 3 -33.85 17.39 -16.35
C PRO A 3 -34.36 16.11 -17.04
N LEU A 4 -33.44 15.26 -17.48
CA LEU A 4 -33.80 13.97 -18.04
C LEU A 4 -34.14 13.00 -16.91
N ASP A 5 -35.26 12.29 -17.02
CA ASP A 5 -35.65 11.27 -16.05
C ASP A 5 -34.80 10.00 -16.24
N PRO A 6 -33.97 9.58 -15.26
CA PRO A 6 -33.24 8.32 -15.32
C PRO A 6 -34.20 7.11 -15.15
N PRO A 7 -33.93 5.95 -15.77
CA PRO A 7 -32.78 5.68 -16.63
C PRO A 7 -32.96 6.31 -18.02
N ALA A 8 -31.99 7.11 -18.42
CA ALA A 8 -31.94 7.77 -19.73
C ALA A 8 -30.53 7.64 -20.29
N LYS A 9 -30.37 7.70 -21.62
CA LYS A 9 -29.06 7.54 -22.27
C LYS A 9 -28.67 8.83 -22.99
N ILE A 10 -27.47 9.33 -22.71
CA ILE A 10 -26.84 10.45 -23.44
C ILE A 10 -25.56 9.91 -24.06
N GLY A 11 -25.52 9.74 -25.38
CA GLY A 11 -24.40 9.11 -26.06
C GLY A 11 -24.04 7.73 -25.46
N ARG A 12 -22.85 7.62 -24.87
CA ARG A 12 -22.32 6.40 -24.22
C ARG A 12 -22.55 6.34 -22.71
N TYR A 13 -23.26 7.30 -22.15
CA TYR A 13 -23.53 7.39 -20.73
C TYR A 13 -24.97 6.98 -20.46
N GLU A 14 -25.14 5.94 -19.64
CA GLU A 14 -26.43 5.60 -19.07
C GLU A 14 -26.57 6.35 -17.76
N LEU A 15 -27.51 7.29 -17.72
CA LEU A 15 -27.83 8.04 -16.52
C LEU A 15 -28.50 7.07 -15.55
N VAL A 16 -27.85 6.84 -14.41
CA VAL A 16 -28.32 5.95 -13.35
C VAL A 16 -29.23 6.73 -12.41
N GLN A 17 -28.77 7.91 -11.99
CA GLN A 17 -29.49 8.74 -11.04
C GLN A 17 -29.23 10.22 -11.33
N HIS A 18 -30.29 11.03 -11.25
CA HIS A 18 -30.19 12.48 -11.22
C HIS A 18 -29.75 12.90 -9.83
N LEU A 19 -28.59 13.54 -9.73
CA LEU A 19 -28.01 13.96 -8.46
C LEU A 19 -28.58 15.33 -8.06
N ASP A 20 -28.44 16.32 -8.94
CA ASP A 20 -28.93 17.69 -8.73
C ASP A 20 -29.04 18.48 -10.03
N SER A 21 -29.78 19.59 -9.95
CA SER A 21 -29.82 20.64 -10.97
C SER A 21 -29.37 21.94 -10.33
N ASP A 22 -28.46 22.66 -10.97
CA ASP A 22 -28.05 24.00 -10.55
C ASP A 22 -27.87 24.94 -11.74
N HIS A 23 -27.41 26.17 -11.46
CA HIS A 23 -27.13 27.21 -12.43
C HIS A 23 -26.14 26.83 -13.56
N THR A 24 -25.36 25.76 -13.41
CA THR A 24 -24.40 25.27 -14.40
C THR A 24 -24.93 24.09 -15.23
N GLY A 25 -26.11 23.55 -14.88
CA GLY A 25 -26.74 22.45 -15.59
C GLY A 25 -27.20 21.32 -14.67
N ASP A 26 -27.49 20.16 -15.28
CA ASP A 26 -27.96 18.97 -14.58
C ASP A 26 -26.81 17.98 -14.37
N ARG A 27 -26.67 17.47 -13.14
CA ARG A 27 -25.64 16.51 -12.75
C ARG A 27 -26.25 15.14 -12.50
N TYR A 28 -25.62 14.12 -13.06
CA TYR A 28 -26.06 12.74 -13.01
C TYR A 28 -24.92 11.84 -12.54
N GLU A 29 -25.29 10.84 -11.74
CA GLU A 29 -24.52 9.61 -11.69
C GLU A 29 -24.81 8.85 -12.97
N ALA A 30 -23.76 8.50 -13.68
CA ALA A 30 -23.88 7.79 -14.93
C ALA A 30 -22.92 6.61 -14.98
N THR A 31 -23.31 5.59 -15.70
CA THR A 31 -22.42 4.52 -16.11
C THR A 31 -21.89 4.88 -17.48
N LEU A 32 -20.58 5.15 -17.58
CA LEU A 32 -19.89 5.17 -18.86
C LEU A 32 -19.86 3.73 -19.37
N HIS A 33 -20.57 3.51 -20.47
CA HIS A 33 -20.45 2.30 -21.27
C HIS A 33 -19.24 2.46 -22.18
N GLY A 34 -18.11 2.00 -21.69
CA GLY A 34 -16.90 1.85 -22.48
C GLY A 34 -16.97 0.63 -23.41
N PRO A 35 -15.86 0.31 -24.08
CA PRO A 35 -15.75 -0.90 -24.89
C PRO A 35 -16.04 -2.17 -24.09
N LEU A 36 -16.66 -3.18 -24.71
CA LEU A 36 -16.77 -4.55 -24.18
C LEU A 36 -17.36 -4.67 -22.77
N THR A 37 -18.56 -4.13 -22.53
CA THR A 37 -19.21 -4.19 -21.20
C THR A 37 -18.40 -3.54 -20.07
N LEU A 38 -17.38 -2.72 -20.40
CA LEU A 38 -16.71 -1.89 -19.41
C LEU A 38 -17.72 -0.84 -18.93
N HIS A 39 -18.14 -1.00 -17.69
CA HIS A 39 -19.05 -0.09 -17.02
C HIS A 39 -18.25 0.68 -15.98
N MET A 40 -17.86 1.91 -16.29
CA MET A 40 -17.22 2.77 -15.30
C MET A 40 -18.26 3.70 -14.68
N PRO A 41 -18.41 3.72 -13.35
CA PRO A 41 -19.20 4.77 -12.72
C PRO A 41 -18.48 6.09 -12.94
N VAL A 42 -19.22 7.07 -13.48
CA VAL A 42 -18.73 8.43 -13.73
C VAL A 42 -19.75 9.43 -13.21
N THR A 43 -19.29 10.66 -12.98
CA THR A 43 -20.20 11.79 -12.78
C THR A 43 -20.30 12.54 -14.09
N LEU A 44 -21.52 12.74 -14.57
CA LEU A 44 -21.80 13.44 -15.82
C LEU A 44 -22.55 14.72 -15.52
N ARG A 45 -22.02 15.86 -15.98
CA ARG A 45 -22.71 17.15 -15.91
C ARG A 45 -23.08 17.61 -17.33
N ARG A 46 -24.38 17.77 -17.57
CA ARG A 46 -24.94 18.27 -18.83
C ARG A 46 -25.17 19.78 -18.72
N LEU A 47 -24.46 20.55 -19.53
CA LEU A 47 -24.56 22.00 -19.55
C LEU A 47 -25.81 22.46 -20.35
N PRO A 48 -26.35 23.67 -20.10
CA PRO A 48 -27.51 24.17 -20.83
C PRO A 48 -27.26 24.30 -22.35
N GLU A 49 -28.30 24.06 -23.15
CA GLU A 49 -28.23 24.16 -24.62
C GLU A 49 -28.09 25.59 -25.12
N GLY A 50 -27.41 25.77 -26.26
CA GLY A 50 -27.26 27.07 -26.93
C GLY A 50 -26.16 27.98 -26.35
N ILE A 51 -25.40 27.51 -25.36
CA ILE A 51 -24.27 28.26 -24.80
C ILE A 51 -23.10 28.25 -25.78
N ALA A 52 -22.69 29.45 -26.22
CA ALA A 52 -21.45 29.66 -26.95
C ALA A 52 -20.29 29.67 -25.95
N VAL A 53 -19.48 28.61 -25.96
CA VAL A 53 -18.29 28.49 -25.11
C VAL A 53 -17.07 28.98 -25.88
N ASP A 54 -16.27 29.84 -25.24
CA ASP A 54 -15.03 30.37 -25.82
C ASP A 54 -14.02 29.22 -26.10
N PRO A 55 -13.45 29.13 -27.33
CA PRO A 55 -12.46 28.10 -27.67
C PRO A 55 -11.25 28.02 -26.74
N GLY A 56 -10.79 29.15 -26.19
CA GLY A 56 -9.70 29.20 -25.22
C GLY A 56 -10.08 28.59 -23.87
N ARG A 57 -11.34 28.71 -23.45
CA ARG A 57 -11.85 28.06 -22.22
C ARG A 57 -12.07 26.57 -22.40
N ILE A 58 -12.47 26.12 -23.60
CA ILE A 58 -12.53 24.68 -23.94
C ILE A 58 -11.13 24.07 -23.87
N GLN A 59 -10.12 24.76 -24.42
CA GLN A 59 -8.74 24.29 -24.35
C GLN A 59 -8.24 24.24 -22.90
N ALA A 60 -8.47 25.29 -22.10
CA ALA A 60 -8.10 25.28 -20.68
C ALA A 60 -8.78 24.16 -19.87
N ALA A 61 -10.05 23.87 -20.15
CA ALA A 61 -10.76 22.76 -19.51
C ALA A 61 -10.23 21.38 -19.95
N ARG A 62 -9.79 21.24 -21.20
CA ARG A 62 -9.08 20.03 -21.68
C ARG A 62 -7.70 19.89 -21.09
N ASP A 63 -6.95 20.98 -20.94
CA ASP A 63 -5.66 20.95 -20.26
C ASP A 63 -5.81 20.52 -18.78
N GLY A 64 -6.99 20.74 -18.19
CA GLY A 64 -7.40 20.19 -16.89
C GLY A 64 -7.46 18.67 -16.81
N THR A 65 -7.57 17.91 -17.91
CA THR A 65 -7.47 16.44 -17.88
C THR A 65 -6.04 15.96 -17.58
N LEU A 66 -5.05 16.84 -17.68
CA LEU A 66 -3.66 16.56 -17.30
C LEU A 66 -3.41 16.73 -15.79
N LEU A 67 -4.39 17.30 -15.07
CA LEU A 67 -4.34 17.48 -13.62
C LEU A 67 -4.80 16.19 -12.92
N SER A 68 -3.89 15.63 -12.13
CA SER A 68 -4.16 14.50 -11.23
C SER A 68 -3.71 14.92 -9.84
N HIS A 69 -4.65 14.93 -8.88
CA HIS A 69 -4.40 15.31 -7.51
C HIS A 69 -5.37 14.56 -6.57
N PRO A 70 -4.93 14.07 -5.40
CA PRO A 70 -5.78 13.31 -4.48
C PRO A 70 -7.03 14.05 -4.03
N ASN A 71 -6.99 15.39 -3.97
CA ASN A 71 -8.12 16.24 -3.53
C ASN A 71 -8.95 16.84 -4.68
N ILE A 72 -8.78 16.38 -5.92
CA ILE A 72 -9.53 16.89 -7.09
C ILE A 72 -10.09 15.69 -7.85
N ALA A 73 -11.37 15.76 -8.23
CA ALA A 73 -11.97 14.75 -9.09
C ALA A 73 -11.39 14.88 -10.51
N THR A 74 -10.71 13.85 -10.98
CA THR A 74 -10.05 13.86 -12.29
C THR A 74 -11.07 14.06 -13.42
N PRO A 75 -10.90 15.11 -14.27
CA PRO A 75 -11.68 15.27 -15.49
C PRO A 75 -11.34 14.15 -16.48
N LEU A 76 -12.35 13.46 -16.99
CA LEU A 76 -12.19 12.34 -17.92
C LEU A 76 -12.51 12.75 -19.37
N ASP A 77 -13.53 13.59 -19.57
CA ASP A 77 -13.98 13.99 -20.90
C ASP A 77 -14.69 15.35 -20.88
N LEU A 78 -14.55 16.11 -21.97
CA LEU A 78 -15.33 17.28 -22.30
C LEU A 78 -15.74 17.20 -23.77
N SER A 79 -17.02 16.87 -24.00
CA SER A 79 -17.54 16.53 -25.32
C SER A 79 -18.89 17.19 -25.57
N ARG A 80 -19.23 17.35 -26.86
CA ARG A 80 -20.54 17.86 -27.28
C ARG A 80 -21.41 16.70 -27.74
N ILE A 81 -22.48 16.40 -27.01
CA ILE A 81 -23.38 15.26 -27.25
C ILE A 81 -24.80 15.80 -27.42
N ASP A 82 -25.49 15.38 -28.48
CA ASP A 82 -26.88 15.77 -28.78
C ASP A 82 -27.14 17.29 -28.73
N GLY A 83 -26.14 18.09 -29.14
CA GLY A 83 -26.23 19.55 -29.20
C GLY A 83 -25.81 20.28 -27.92
N ALA A 84 -25.70 19.60 -26.77
CA ALA A 84 -25.28 20.13 -25.49
C ALA A 84 -23.82 19.78 -25.14
N TRP A 85 -23.17 20.61 -24.32
CA TRP A 85 -21.86 20.28 -23.77
C TRP A 85 -22.02 19.38 -22.54
N VAL A 86 -21.14 18.39 -22.44
CA VAL A 86 -21.13 17.41 -21.35
C VAL A 86 -19.72 17.36 -20.76
N VAL A 87 -19.63 17.53 -19.45
CA VAL A 87 -18.40 17.39 -18.65
C VAL A 87 -18.50 16.07 -17.91
N VAL A 88 -17.45 15.25 -17.98
CA VAL A 88 -17.41 13.94 -17.34
C VAL A 88 -16.18 13.87 -16.45
N THR A 89 -16.39 13.46 -15.20
CA THR A 89 -15.34 13.29 -14.19
C THR A 89 -15.42 11.90 -13.58
N GLU A 90 -14.36 11.49 -12.87
CA GLU A 90 -14.41 10.28 -12.07
C GLU A 90 -15.60 10.31 -11.09
N HIS A 91 -16.23 9.14 -10.86
CA HIS A 91 -17.21 9.03 -9.80
C HIS A 91 -16.50 8.94 -8.45
N VAL A 92 -16.69 9.94 -7.60
CA VAL A 92 -16.10 9.96 -6.26
C VAL A 92 -17.04 9.28 -5.27
N GLN A 93 -16.67 8.07 -4.85
CA GLN A 93 -17.34 7.38 -3.75
C GLN A 93 -17.13 8.12 -2.43
N GLY A 94 -18.20 8.27 -1.64
CA GLY A 94 -18.15 8.99 -0.37
C GLY A 94 -19.39 9.81 -0.06
N VAL A 95 -19.35 10.58 1.04
CA VAL A 95 -20.45 11.42 1.52
C VAL A 95 -20.24 12.86 1.02
N GLY A 96 -21.28 13.46 0.42
CA GLY A 96 -21.25 14.86 0.01
C GLY A 96 -21.27 15.81 1.21
N LEU A 97 -20.48 16.88 1.17
CA LEU A 97 -20.36 17.82 2.30
C LEU A 97 -21.70 18.52 2.62
N GLU A 98 -22.56 18.68 1.61
CA GLU A 98 -23.92 19.19 1.74
C GLU A 98 -24.83 18.30 2.63
N GLN A 99 -24.50 17.01 2.76
CA GLN A 99 -25.27 16.02 3.55
C GLN A 99 -24.99 16.14 5.05
N LEU A 100 -23.93 16.87 5.44
CA LEU A 100 -23.63 17.19 6.84
C LEU A 100 -24.60 18.22 7.44
N ARG A 101 -25.55 18.73 6.65
CA ARG A 101 -26.58 19.66 7.08
C ARG A 101 -27.56 18.99 8.04
N GLY A 102 -27.65 19.51 9.27
CA GLY A 102 -28.66 19.13 10.26
C GLY A 102 -28.27 17.99 11.20
N GLN A 103 -27.02 17.52 11.15
CA GLN A 103 -26.41 16.67 12.18
C GLN A 103 -25.65 17.53 13.20
N ASP A 104 -25.14 16.93 14.28
CA ASP A 104 -24.33 17.60 15.31
C ASP A 104 -23.20 18.45 14.70
N PRO A 105 -22.73 19.52 15.39
CA PRO A 105 -21.69 20.41 14.86
C PRO A 105 -20.48 19.64 14.36
N VAL A 106 -20.02 19.95 13.14
CA VAL A 106 -18.81 19.31 12.56
C VAL A 106 -17.64 19.50 13.55
N PRO A 107 -16.97 18.43 13.97
CA PRO A 107 -15.86 18.54 14.93
C PRO A 107 -14.79 19.51 14.41
N ALA A 108 -14.27 20.35 15.31
CA ALA A 108 -13.24 21.35 15.01
C ALA A 108 -12.05 20.80 14.19
N ALA A 109 -11.56 19.61 14.56
CA ALA A 109 -10.47 18.94 13.86
C ALA A 109 -10.84 18.55 12.42
N ALA A 110 -12.06 18.06 12.19
CA ALA A 110 -12.56 17.72 10.86
C ALA A 110 -12.77 18.98 10.00
N LEU A 111 -13.26 20.07 10.60
CA LEU A 111 -13.45 21.36 9.93
C LEU A 111 -12.11 21.95 9.44
N ILE A 112 -11.07 21.91 10.28
CA ILE A 112 -9.72 22.39 9.93
C ILE A 112 -9.10 21.47 8.87
N ASP A 113 -9.30 20.15 8.98
CA ASP A 113 -8.78 19.20 7.99
C ASP A 113 -9.44 19.39 6.60
N VAL A 114 -10.75 19.64 6.55
CA VAL A 114 -11.44 20.05 5.31
C VAL A 114 -10.82 21.33 4.73
N ALA A 115 -10.60 22.35 5.57
CA ALA A 115 -10.02 23.63 5.13
C ALA A 115 -8.62 23.44 4.53
N VAL A 116 -7.77 22.65 5.19
CA VAL A 116 -6.40 22.35 4.75
C VAL A 116 -6.43 21.60 3.41
N GLN A 117 -7.21 20.52 3.31
CA GLN A 117 -7.29 19.73 2.08
C GLN A 117 -7.83 20.53 0.90
N LEU A 118 -8.80 21.43 1.13
CA LEU A 118 -9.28 22.36 0.10
C LEU A 118 -8.21 23.35 -0.33
N ALA A 119 -7.48 23.94 0.61
CA ALA A 119 -6.43 24.90 0.30
C ALA A 119 -5.28 24.24 -0.49
N VAL A 120 -4.97 22.97 -0.22
CA VAL A 120 -4.02 22.16 -1.02
C VAL A 120 -4.55 21.97 -2.44
N ALA A 121 -5.83 21.61 -2.61
CA ALA A 121 -6.44 21.46 -3.93
C ALA A 121 -6.40 22.77 -4.74
N LEU A 122 -6.77 23.89 -4.10
CA LEU A 122 -6.77 25.21 -4.74
C LEU A 122 -5.35 25.68 -5.12
N ASP A 123 -4.37 25.47 -4.25
CA ASP A 123 -2.97 25.78 -4.58
C ASP A 123 -2.45 24.94 -5.75
N HIS A 124 -2.91 23.70 -5.90
CA HIS A 124 -2.56 22.87 -7.04
C HIS A 124 -3.13 23.42 -8.36
N ILE A 125 -4.42 23.75 -8.41
CA ILE A 125 -5.05 24.24 -9.65
C ILE A 125 -4.60 25.64 -10.06
N HIS A 126 -4.28 26.52 -9.10
CA HIS A 126 -3.87 27.91 -9.38
C HIS A 126 -2.45 28.03 -9.96
N ARG A 127 -1.64 26.98 -9.90
CA ARG A 127 -0.27 26.98 -10.43
C ARG A 127 -0.24 26.85 -11.96
N PRO A 128 0.73 27.46 -12.65
CA PRO A 128 0.91 27.29 -14.09
C PRO A 128 1.15 25.82 -14.44
N LEU A 129 0.52 25.34 -15.52
CA LEU A 129 0.67 23.96 -16.00
C LEU A 129 2.02 23.72 -16.71
N THR A 130 2.71 24.78 -17.14
CA THR A 130 4.02 24.75 -17.81
C THR A 130 4.91 25.90 -17.32
N GLU A 131 6.24 25.70 -17.31
CA GLU A 131 7.19 26.78 -16.98
C GLU A 131 7.06 27.94 -17.98
N GLY A 132 6.74 29.13 -17.46
CA GLY A 132 6.52 30.34 -18.28
C GLY A 132 5.13 30.44 -18.94
N GLY A 133 4.22 29.50 -18.64
CA GLY A 133 2.83 29.50 -19.14
C GLY A 133 1.90 30.50 -18.42
N PRO A 134 0.66 30.68 -18.92
CA PRO A 134 -0.35 31.51 -18.27
C PRO A 134 -0.71 31.01 -16.86
N THR A 135 -1.34 31.88 -16.06
CA THR A 135 -1.85 31.55 -14.71
C THR A 135 -2.69 30.27 -14.74
N GLY A 136 -2.61 29.44 -13.68
CA GLY A 136 -3.32 28.16 -13.58
C GLY A 136 -4.85 28.27 -13.66
N LEU A 137 -5.51 27.12 -13.56
CA LEU A 137 -6.96 27.00 -13.67
C LEU A 137 -7.67 27.55 -12.43
N ILE A 138 -8.86 28.11 -12.64
CA ILE A 138 -9.75 28.63 -11.59
C ILE A 138 -10.92 27.66 -11.44
N HIS A 139 -11.27 27.28 -10.22
CA HIS A 139 -12.42 26.38 -9.98
C HIS A 139 -13.74 27.10 -10.28
N GLY A 140 -13.94 28.24 -9.64
CA GLY A 140 -15.04 29.17 -9.89
C GLY A 140 -16.32 28.93 -9.09
N ASP A 141 -16.53 27.72 -8.55
CA ASP A 141 -17.70 27.40 -7.71
C ASP A 141 -17.35 26.47 -6.53
N VAL A 142 -16.48 26.94 -5.63
CA VAL A 142 -16.10 26.19 -4.43
C VAL A 142 -17.24 26.25 -3.40
N ARG A 143 -17.93 25.13 -3.19
CA ARG A 143 -19.10 25.02 -2.30
C ARG A 143 -19.32 23.59 -1.79
N PRO A 144 -20.12 23.38 -0.72
CA PRO A 144 -20.39 22.05 -0.16
C PRO A 144 -20.86 21.01 -1.21
N ALA A 145 -21.74 21.39 -2.13
CA ALA A 145 -22.29 20.52 -3.17
C ALA A 145 -21.25 20.00 -4.19
N ASN A 146 -20.07 20.62 -4.23
CA ASN A 146 -18.96 20.24 -5.11
C ASN A 146 -17.83 19.57 -4.31
N LEU A 147 -18.10 19.12 -3.08
CA LEU A 147 -17.12 18.53 -2.18
C LEU A 147 -17.63 17.18 -1.66
N ARG A 148 -16.76 16.16 -1.74
CA ARG A 148 -17.09 14.81 -1.26
C ARG A 148 -15.99 14.29 -0.34
N ILE A 149 -16.39 13.64 0.76
CA ILE A 149 -15.52 12.95 1.71
C ILE A 149 -15.47 11.48 1.35
N THR A 150 -14.30 10.97 0.96
CA THR A 150 -14.11 9.54 0.68
C THR A 150 -14.15 8.70 1.97
N PRO A 151 -14.36 7.37 1.89
CA PRO A 151 -14.28 6.47 3.06
C PRO A 151 -12.92 6.44 3.77
N THR A 152 -11.88 7.00 3.15
CA THR A 152 -10.53 7.16 3.69
C THR A 152 -10.29 8.53 4.33
N GLY A 153 -11.30 9.41 4.35
CA GLY A 153 -11.23 10.75 4.93
C GLY A 153 -10.60 11.82 4.01
N LEU A 154 -10.45 11.54 2.71
CA LEU A 154 -9.97 12.52 1.73
C LEU A 154 -11.13 13.38 1.21
N ILE A 155 -10.92 14.68 1.10
CA ILE A 155 -11.84 15.60 0.42
C ILE A 155 -11.50 15.66 -1.06
N LYS A 156 -12.45 15.36 -1.94
CA LYS A 156 -12.33 15.61 -3.38
C LYS A 156 -13.25 16.74 -3.83
N LEU A 157 -12.65 17.71 -4.51
CA LEU A 157 -13.32 18.82 -5.19
C LEU A 157 -13.76 18.40 -6.60
N THR A 158 -15.06 18.48 -6.88
CA THR A 158 -15.68 18.08 -8.15
C THR A 158 -16.06 19.28 -9.01
N ASP A 159 -16.37 19.06 -10.29
CA ASP A 159 -16.84 20.11 -11.22
C ASP A 159 -15.81 21.22 -11.49
N LEU A 160 -14.53 20.85 -11.56
CA LEU A 160 -13.41 21.77 -11.82
C LEU A 160 -13.64 22.62 -13.06
N GLY A 161 -13.71 23.94 -12.87
CA GLY A 161 -13.69 24.92 -13.96
C GLY A 161 -15.00 25.03 -14.74
N VAL A 162 -16.08 24.37 -14.32
CA VAL A 162 -17.36 24.38 -15.05
C VAL A 162 -18.00 25.78 -15.08
N SER A 163 -18.05 26.49 -13.94
CA SER A 163 -18.61 27.85 -13.90
C SER A 163 -17.76 28.85 -14.69
N ALA A 164 -16.43 28.70 -14.65
CA ALA A 164 -15.52 29.49 -15.47
C ALA A 164 -15.69 29.22 -16.98
N LEU A 165 -15.91 27.95 -17.36
CA LEU A 165 -16.22 27.53 -18.74
C LEU A 165 -17.48 28.23 -19.26
N LEU A 166 -18.52 28.29 -18.44
CA LEU A 166 -19.81 28.94 -18.75
C LEU A 166 -19.76 30.47 -18.65
N GLY A 167 -18.80 31.04 -17.92
CA GLY A 167 -18.77 32.47 -17.61
C GLY A 167 -19.92 32.92 -16.71
N HIS A 168 -20.47 32.02 -15.88
CA HIS A 168 -21.54 32.32 -14.92
C HIS A 168 -20.97 32.39 -13.52
N PRO A 169 -21.32 33.40 -12.69
CA PRO A 169 -20.86 33.48 -11.30
C PRO A 169 -21.19 32.18 -10.57
N GLY A 170 -20.37 31.84 -9.56
CA GLY A 170 -20.63 30.67 -8.72
C GLY A 170 -21.98 30.75 -8.00
N ALA A 171 -22.30 29.76 -7.19
CA ALA A 171 -23.60 29.66 -6.55
C ALA A 171 -23.89 30.85 -5.59
N PRO A 172 -25.15 31.33 -5.53
CA PRO A 172 -25.58 32.33 -4.56
C PRO A 172 -25.17 31.99 -3.11
N GLY A 173 -24.57 32.95 -2.42
CA GLY A 173 -24.06 32.78 -1.05
C GLY A 173 -22.71 32.06 -0.93
N PHE A 174 -22.09 31.66 -2.04
CA PHE A 174 -20.71 31.15 -2.12
C PHE A 174 -19.85 31.90 -3.14
N ALA A 175 -20.48 32.55 -4.14
CA ALA A 175 -19.80 33.37 -5.13
C ALA A 175 -19.18 34.64 -4.53
N ALA A 176 -17.97 34.94 -4.95
CA ALA A 176 -17.29 36.18 -4.63
C ALA A 176 -17.94 37.38 -5.37
N PRO A 177 -18.00 38.58 -4.76
CA PRO A 177 -18.62 39.77 -5.36
C PRO A 177 -18.13 40.08 -6.78
N GLU A 178 -16.83 39.95 -7.02
CA GLU A 178 -16.22 40.26 -8.33
C GLU A 178 -16.65 39.29 -9.45
N GLN A 179 -17.12 38.08 -9.11
CA GLN A 179 -17.63 37.13 -10.09
C GLN A 179 -18.95 37.61 -10.71
N LEU A 180 -19.75 38.39 -9.97
CA LEU A 180 -20.98 39.02 -10.46
C LEU A 180 -20.67 40.12 -11.52
N GLU A 181 -19.47 40.69 -11.47
CA GLU A 181 -18.96 41.67 -12.42
C GLU A 181 -18.23 41.00 -13.61
N GLY A 182 -18.18 39.67 -13.65
CA GLY A 182 -17.53 38.90 -14.71
C GLY A 182 -16.02 38.75 -14.55
N ALA A 183 -15.46 39.11 -13.38
CA ALA A 183 -14.04 38.95 -13.07
C ALA A 183 -13.79 37.65 -12.28
N TRP A 184 -12.93 36.79 -12.82
CA TRP A 184 -12.60 35.48 -12.26
C TRP A 184 -11.13 35.44 -11.90
N GLY A 185 -10.79 35.03 -10.67
CA GLY A 185 -9.39 34.87 -10.27
C GLY A 185 -9.19 33.83 -9.18
N PRO A 186 -7.93 33.43 -8.92
CA PRO A 186 -7.57 32.53 -7.81
C PRO A 186 -8.15 32.95 -6.45
N ARG A 187 -8.26 34.27 -6.22
CA ARG A 187 -8.80 34.84 -4.98
C ARG A 187 -10.32 34.70 -4.84
N SER A 188 -11.03 34.43 -5.93
CA SER A 188 -12.46 34.13 -5.91
C SER A 188 -12.71 32.72 -5.34
N ASP A 189 -11.84 31.76 -5.64
CA ASP A 189 -11.92 30.41 -5.04
C ASP A 189 -11.64 30.43 -3.52
N LEU A 190 -10.76 31.33 -3.06
CA LEU A 190 -10.49 31.52 -1.62
C LEU A 190 -11.72 32.05 -0.87
N TYR A 191 -12.49 32.91 -1.52
CA TYR A 191 -13.77 33.38 -0.97
C TYR A 191 -14.76 32.22 -0.86
N GLY A 192 -14.91 31.41 -1.91
CA GLY A 192 -15.78 30.23 -1.90
C GLY A 192 -15.39 29.19 -0.84
N LEU A 193 -14.08 28.99 -0.61
CA LEU A 193 -13.56 28.19 0.51
C LEU A 193 -14.02 28.77 1.86
N GLY A 194 -13.83 30.07 2.09
CA GLY A 194 -14.28 30.74 3.31
C GLY A 194 -15.78 30.62 3.54
N ALA A 195 -16.58 30.80 2.50
CA ALA A 195 -18.05 30.66 2.55
C ALA A 195 -18.48 29.22 2.84
N THR A 196 -17.77 28.23 2.29
CA THR A 196 -17.98 26.80 2.56
C THR A 196 -17.72 26.45 4.03
N LEU A 197 -16.62 26.94 4.60
CA LEU A 197 -16.30 26.68 6.02
C LEU A 197 -17.29 27.36 6.96
N LEU A 198 -17.69 28.60 6.66
CA LEU A 198 -18.73 29.28 7.43
C LEU A 198 -20.07 28.54 7.34
N TRP A 199 -20.40 27.97 6.17
CA TRP A 199 -21.57 27.13 5.99
C TRP A 199 -21.50 25.86 6.85
N LEU A 200 -20.34 25.20 6.97
CA LEU A 200 -20.18 24.02 7.83
C LEU A 200 -20.37 24.33 9.32
N VAL A 201 -20.04 25.54 9.74
CA VAL A 201 -20.24 25.99 11.14
C VAL A 201 -21.70 26.40 11.40
N THR A 202 -22.33 27.07 10.44
CA THR A 202 -23.62 27.77 10.66
C THR A 202 -24.83 27.05 10.06
N GLY A 203 -24.59 26.11 9.14
CA GLY A 203 -25.63 25.41 8.38
C GLY A 203 -26.37 26.29 7.37
N GLN A 204 -25.98 27.56 7.16
CA GLN A 204 -26.67 28.50 6.26
C GLN A 204 -25.70 29.25 5.33
N PRO A 205 -26.02 29.40 4.03
CA PRO A 205 -25.18 30.10 3.06
C PRO A 205 -25.22 31.62 3.27
N LEU A 206 -24.17 32.35 2.90
CA LEU A 206 -24.11 33.82 3.06
C LEU A 206 -25.26 34.53 2.31
N ALA A 207 -25.59 35.75 2.75
CA ALA A 207 -26.50 36.61 2.00
C ALA A 207 -25.94 36.94 0.61
N ASP A 208 -26.81 37.13 -0.37
CA ASP A 208 -26.45 37.49 -1.75
C ASP A 208 -27.20 38.77 -2.16
N PRO A 209 -26.51 39.92 -2.38
CA PRO A 209 -25.05 40.10 -2.32
C PRO A 209 -24.50 40.09 -0.87
N PRO A 210 -23.25 39.68 -0.66
CA PRO A 210 -22.68 39.48 0.66
C PRO A 210 -22.38 40.80 1.39
N ALA A 211 -22.85 40.93 2.63
CA ALA A 211 -22.64 42.10 3.51
C ALA A 211 -22.06 41.67 4.86
N LEU A 212 -20.80 41.21 4.84
CA LEU A 212 -20.13 40.58 6.00
C LEU A 212 -19.98 41.48 7.22
N GLU A 213 -19.82 42.79 7.05
CA GLU A 213 -19.71 43.75 8.17
C GLU A 213 -20.96 43.76 9.08
N THR A 214 -22.07 43.17 8.62
CA THR A 214 -23.36 43.12 9.32
C THR A 214 -23.93 41.70 9.49
N ASP A 215 -23.21 40.65 9.07
CA ASP A 215 -23.76 39.29 9.11
C ASP A 215 -23.67 38.68 10.53
N PRO A 216 -24.80 38.46 11.23
CA PRO A 216 -24.80 37.92 12.59
C PRO A 216 -24.20 36.52 12.71
N ARG A 217 -23.96 35.82 11.59
CA ARG A 217 -23.35 34.49 11.54
C ARG A 217 -21.87 34.47 11.91
N LEU A 218 -21.15 35.59 11.76
CA LEU A 218 -19.77 35.69 12.24
C LEU A 218 -19.69 35.55 13.77
N ALA A 219 -20.76 35.91 14.50
CA ALA A 219 -20.83 35.69 15.95
C ALA A 219 -20.92 34.20 16.34
N ALA A 220 -21.39 33.32 15.45
CA ALA A 220 -21.41 31.88 15.67
C ALA A 220 -20.00 31.26 15.65
N LEU A 221 -19.01 31.98 15.12
CA LEU A 221 -17.59 31.59 15.17
C LEU A 221 -16.98 31.74 16.57
N ALA A 222 -17.67 32.38 17.53
CA ALA A 222 -17.19 32.54 18.91
C ALA A 222 -17.00 31.20 19.66
N GLY A 223 -17.64 30.11 19.20
CA GLY A 223 -17.45 28.74 19.69
C GLY A 223 -16.50 27.88 18.84
N SER A 224 -15.90 28.45 17.78
CA SER A 224 -14.95 27.77 16.89
C SER A 224 -13.52 27.78 17.45
N PRO A 225 -12.61 26.94 16.91
CA PRO A 225 -11.18 26.98 17.24
C PRO A 225 -10.58 28.39 17.23
N PRO A 226 -9.79 28.79 18.25
CA PRO A 226 -9.11 30.08 18.28
C PRO A 226 -8.24 30.27 17.03
N GLY A 227 -8.43 31.39 16.33
CA GLY A 227 -7.73 31.74 15.09
C GLY A 227 -8.44 31.36 13.78
N LEU A 228 -9.44 30.47 13.81
CA LEU A 228 -10.22 30.14 12.60
C LEU A 228 -11.07 31.33 12.13
N ALA A 229 -11.63 32.10 13.06
CA ALA A 229 -12.43 33.28 12.74
C ALA A 229 -11.64 34.32 11.92
N GLU A 230 -10.39 34.62 12.32
CA GLU A 230 -9.51 35.56 11.62
C GLU A 230 -9.17 35.08 10.20
N VAL A 231 -8.95 33.77 10.03
CA VAL A 231 -8.71 33.17 8.71
C VAL A 231 -9.92 33.32 7.80
N LEU A 232 -11.13 33.06 8.31
CA LEU A 232 -12.38 33.16 7.57
C LEU A 232 -12.74 34.61 7.22
N GLU A 233 -12.60 35.55 8.17
CA GLU A 233 -12.81 36.98 7.95
C GLU A 233 -11.92 37.52 6.82
N ARG A 234 -10.67 37.06 6.75
CA ARG A 234 -9.77 37.45 5.66
C ARG A 234 -10.09 36.75 4.33
N CYS A 235 -10.59 35.52 4.32
CA CYS A 235 -11.07 34.87 3.09
C CYS A 235 -12.28 35.59 2.49
N LEU A 236 -13.13 36.13 3.35
CA LEU A 236 -14.44 36.67 2.98
C LEU A 236 -14.42 38.17 2.65
N GLN A 237 -13.28 38.86 2.67
CA GLN A 237 -13.21 40.30 2.33
C GLN A 237 -13.85 40.62 0.96
N THR A 238 -14.64 41.71 0.91
CA THR A 238 -15.32 42.13 -0.33
C THR A 238 -14.31 42.51 -1.40
N ASP A 239 -13.26 43.25 -1.04
CA ASP A 239 -12.14 43.58 -1.93
C ASP A 239 -11.18 42.38 -2.05
N PRO A 240 -10.98 41.81 -3.26
CA PRO A 240 -10.07 40.69 -3.46
C PRO A 240 -8.64 40.98 -3.00
N GLN A 241 -8.16 42.24 -3.07
CA GLN A 241 -6.80 42.59 -2.69
C GLN A 241 -6.56 42.44 -1.18
N GLN A 242 -7.61 42.54 -0.37
CA GLN A 242 -7.57 42.41 1.08
C GLN A 242 -7.65 40.95 1.55
N ARG A 243 -7.99 40.01 0.65
CA ARG A 243 -7.92 38.56 0.90
C ARG A 243 -6.48 38.06 0.95
N TRP A 244 -6.31 36.80 1.32
CA TRP A 244 -5.06 36.06 1.19
C TRP A 244 -4.51 36.17 -0.25
N ALA A 245 -3.19 36.32 -0.39
CA ALA A 245 -2.59 36.57 -1.70
C ALA A 245 -2.61 35.35 -2.62
N SER A 246 -2.63 34.15 -2.03
CA SER A 246 -2.71 32.88 -2.73
C SER A 246 -3.26 31.78 -1.81
N ALA A 247 -3.71 30.67 -2.39
CA ALA A 247 -4.08 29.47 -1.65
C ALA A 247 -2.93 28.93 -0.77
N ARG A 248 -1.68 29.12 -1.20
CA ARG A 248 -0.48 28.76 -0.42
C ARG A 248 -0.30 29.59 0.85
N GLU A 249 -0.59 30.90 0.80
CA GLU A 249 -0.54 31.76 1.99
C GLU A 249 -1.62 31.35 3.00
N LEU A 250 -2.83 31.12 2.50
CA LEU A 250 -3.95 30.60 3.30
C LEU A 250 -3.62 29.23 3.92
N LEU A 251 -3.04 28.31 3.14
CA LEU A 251 -2.64 26.99 3.62
C LEU A 251 -1.66 27.08 4.80
N GLY A 252 -0.70 28.01 4.76
CA GLY A 252 0.23 28.22 5.89
C GLY A 252 -0.48 28.65 7.18
N ALA A 253 -1.48 29.53 7.07
CA ALA A 253 -2.30 29.94 8.22
C ALA A 253 -3.13 28.77 8.77
N LEU A 254 -3.75 27.98 7.88
CA LEU A 254 -4.54 26.80 8.26
C LEU A 254 -3.69 25.68 8.88
N GLN A 255 -2.48 25.44 8.38
CA GLN A 255 -1.53 24.47 8.94
C GLN A 255 -1.09 24.85 10.37
N THR A 256 -1.01 26.15 10.68
CA THR A 256 -0.75 26.62 12.05
C THR A 256 -1.88 26.23 13.00
N LEU A 257 -3.14 26.30 12.54
CA LEU A 257 -4.29 25.83 13.31
C LEU A 257 -4.34 24.30 13.41
N GLN A 258 -3.92 23.58 12.37
CA GLN A 258 -3.88 22.11 12.34
C GLN A 258 -2.91 21.51 13.38
N VAL A 259 -1.86 22.25 13.78
CA VAL A 259 -0.98 21.83 14.89
C VAL A 259 -1.73 21.78 16.23
N ALA A 260 -2.64 22.74 16.47
CA ALA A 260 -3.45 22.79 17.68
C ALA A 260 -4.66 21.83 17.63
N TYR A 261 -5.10 21.48 16.42
CA TYR A 261 -6.25 20.60 16.15
C TYR A 261 -5.85 19.53 15.12
N PRO A 262 -5.10 18.50 15.53
CA PRO A 262 -4.61 17.46 14.62
C PRO A 262 -5.78 16.66 14.03
N PRO A 263 -5.66 16.17 12.79
CA PRO A 263 -6.69 15.36 12.15
C PRO A 263 -6.89 14.05 12.94
N GLY A 264 -8.14 13.77 13.35
CA GLY A 264 -8.55 12.52 13.99
C GLY A 264 -9.36 11.64 13.04
N GLU A 265 -9.97 10.56 13.54
CA GLU A 265 -10.83 9.66 12.73
C GLU A 265 -12.12 10.33 12.19
N GLY A 266 -12.38 11.60 12.54
CA GLY A 266 -13.63 12.29 12.24
C GLY A 266 -14.00 12.31 10.75
N LEU A 267 -13.07 12.63 9.83
CA LEU A 267 -13.38 12.59 8.40
C LEU A 267 -13.53 11.17 7.85
N VAL A 268 -12.83 10.19 8.42
CA VAL A 268 -12.95 8.78 8.03
C VAL A 268 -14.32 8.24 8.45
N GLN A 269 -14.78 8.56 9.66
CA GLN A 269 -16.09 8.19 10.17
C GLN A 269 -17.22 8.87 9.37
N LEU A 270 -17.09 10.17 9.10
CA LEU A 270 -18.03 10.92 8.25
C LEU A 270 -18.07 10.38 6.81
N GLY A 271 -16.91 10.01 6.24
CA GLY A 271 -16.80 9.44 4.90
C GLY A 271 -17.37 8.02 4.74
N ARG A 272 -17.51 7.28 5.85
CA ARG A 272 -18.19 5.97 5.91
C ARG A 272 -19.69 6.08 6.20
N GLY A 273 -20.21 7.28 6.45
CA GLY A 273 -21.61 7.48 6.85
C GLY A 273 -21.92 6.98 8.27
N GLU A 274 -20.90 6.75 9.09
CA GLU A 274 -21.04 6.32 10.48
C GLU A 274 -21.20 7.57 11.37
N THR A 275 -22.35 7.71 12.06
CA THR A 275 -22.45 8.71 13.13
C THR A 275 -21.51 8.33 14.27
N PRO A 276 -20.77 9.27 14.88
CA PRO A 276 -19.82 8.97 15.94
C PRO A 276 -20.57 8.49 17.19
N SER A 277 -20.73 7.17 17.30
CA SER A 277 -21.21 6.50 18.51
C SER A 277 -20.53 5.13 18.66
N ALA A 278 -20.27 4.78 19.92
CA ALA A 278 -19.38 3.74 20.42
C ALA A 278 -19.49 2.34 19.75
N PRO A 279 -18.43 1.50 19.82
CA PRO A 279 -18.28 0.34 18.95
C PRO A 279 -19.25 -0.79 19.33
N SER A 280 -19.98 -1.30 18.36
CA SER A 280 -20.70 -2.58 18.49
C SER A 280 -20.09 -3.63 17.56
N ARG A 281 -19.79 -4.79 18.14
CA ARG A 281 -19.32 -5.99 17.45
C ARG A 281 -20.53 -6.73 16.88
N SER A 282 -20.60 -6.92 15.57
CA SER A 282 -21.32 -8.06 14.99
C SER A 282 -20.86 -8.40 13.57
N GLY A 283 -20.41 -9.64 13.40
CA GLY A 283 -20.63 -10.50 12.23
C GLY A 283 -20.27 -9.95 10.85
N MET A 284 -18.98 -10.01 10.48
CA MET A 284 -18.58 -10.08 9.08
C MET A 284 -18.48 -11.56 8.67
N GLU A 285 -19.31 -12.03 7.76
CA GLU A 285 -18.90 -13.14 6.89
C GLU A 285 -17.69 -12.66 6.07
N PRO A 286 -16.60 -13.45 5.96
CA PRO A 286 -15.42 -13.01 5.25
C PRO A 286 -15.72 -12.90 3.73
N PRO A 287 -15.20 -11.85 3.06
CA PRO A 287 -15.31 -11.75 1.60
C PRO A 287 -14.60 -12.94 0.94
N LEU A 288 -15.17 -13.47 -0.14
CA LEU A 288 -14.55 -14.50 -0.98
C LEU A 288 -13.13 -14.06 -1.38
N HIS A 289 -12.13 -14.89 -1.10
CA HIS A 289 -10.73 -14.62 -1.43
C HIS A 289 -10.46 -14.91 -2.92
N THR A 290 -10.82 -14.00 -3.81
CA THR A 290 -10.60 -14.17 -5.25
C THR A 290 -10.43 -12.85 -6.00
N ASN A 291 -9.63 -12.86 -7.08
CA ASN A 291 -9.48 -11.75 -8.03
C ASN A 291 -10.27 -11.97 -9.34
N LEU A 292 -11.15 -12.96 -9.38
CA LEU A 292 -11.91 -13.31 -10.58
C LEU A 292 -13.14 -12.40 -10.75
N ALA A 293 -13.25 -11.70 -11.89
CA ALA A 293 -14.52 -11.08 -12.29
C ALA A 293 -15.43 -12.12 -12.95
N ARG A 294 -16.75 -11.89 -12.85
CA ARG A 294 -17.72 -12.72 -13.57
C ARG A 294 -17.67 -12.38 -15.06
N PRO A 295 -17.42 -13.35 -15.97
CA PRO A 295 -17.40 -13.07 -17.39
C PRO A 295 -18.76 -12.52 -17.85
N PRO A 296 -18.78 -11.56 -18.79
CA PRO A 296 -20.00 -10.82 -19.19
C PRO A 296 -21.05 -11.68 -19.90
N ARG A 297 -20.72 -12.92 -20.27
CA ARG A 297 -21.67 -13.90 -20.81
C ARG A 297 -21.46 -15.24 -20.10
N PRO A 298 -22.52 -16.03 -19.87
CA PRO A 298 -22.37 -17.39 -19.37
C PRO A 298 -21.53 -18.25 -20.33
N LEU A 299 -20.88 -19.29 -19.80
CA LEU A 299 -20.27 -20.31 -20.65
C LEU A 299 -21.39 -21.12 -21.33
N ILE A 300 -21.35 -21.19 -22.66
CA ILE A 300 -22.32 -21.94 -23.48
C ILE A 300 -21.61 -23.21 -23.96
N GLY A 301 -22.22 -24.37 -23.68
CA GLY A 301 -21.60 -25.67 -23.95
C GLY A 301 -20.52 -26.04 -22.93
N ARG A 302 -19.76 -27.11 -23.22
CA ARG A 302 -18.62 -27.61 -22.43
C ARG A 302 -18.95 -28.20 -21.05
N GLN A 303 -20.18 -28.62 -20.80
CA GLN A 303 -20.55 -29.19 -19.49
C GLN A 303 -19.81 -30.50 -19.21
N ARG A 304 -19.54 -31.30 -20.24
CA ARG A 304 -18.77 -32.55 -20.13
C ARG A 304 -17.32 -32.25 -19.77
N GLU A 305 -16.71 -31.27 -20.44
CA GLU A 305 -15.33 -30.84 -20.22
C GLU A 305 -15.14 -30.15 -18.87
N LEU A 306 -16.10 -29.35 -18.40
CA LEU A 306 -16.10 -28.81 -17.03
C LEU A 306 -16.10 -29.93 -15.98
N THR A 307 -16.96 -30.93 -16.18
CA THR A 307 -17.06 -32.08 -15.26
C THR A 307 -15.75 -32.89 -15.26
N ALA A 308 -15.17 -33.12 -16.44
CA ALA A 308 -13.88 -33.80 -16.58
C ALA A 308 -12.74 -33.01 -15.91
N LEU A 309 -12.68 -31.69 -16.11
CA LEU A 309 -11.67 -30.82 -15.53
C LEU A 309 -11.79 -30.74 -14.00
N SER A 310 -13.02 -30.69 -13.47
CA SER A 310 -13.26 -30.77 -12.02
C SER A 310 -12.72 -32.08 -11.43
N GLY A 311 -13.02 -33.21 -12.07
CA GLY A 311 -12.51 -34.52 -11.65
C GLY A 311 -10.98 -34.62 -11.74
N ALA A 312 -10.36 -34.03 -12.76
CA ALA A 312 -8.91 -33.96 -12.87
C ALA A 312 -8.27 -33.15 -11.73
N LEU A 313 -8.86 -32.01 -11.35
CA LEU A 313 -8.40 -31.18 -10.22
C LEU A 313 -8.62 -31.84 -8.84
N GLU A 314 -9.51 -32.84 -8.74
CA GLU A 314 -9.65 -33.67 -7.54
C GLU A 314 -8.59 -34.77 -7.47
N GLN A 315 -8.22 -35.34 -8.62
CA GLN A 315 -7.29 -36.47 -8.70
C GLN A 315 -5.81 -36.05 -8.74
N SER A 316 -5.53 -34.81 -9.14
CA SER A 316 -4.16 -34.32 -9.34
C SER A 316 -4.00 -32.88 -8.86
N PRO A 317 -2.91 -32.54 -8.13
CA PRO A 317 -2.66 -31.18 -7.66
C PRO A 317 -2.25 -30.24 -8.81
N ARG A 318 -1.85 -30.78 -9.96
CA ARG A 318 -1.47 -30.01 -11.15
C ARG A 318 -2.19 -30.56 -12.36
N VAL A 319 -2.96 -29.71 -13.03
CA VAL A 319 -3.71 -30.07 -14.24
C VAL A 319 -3.33 -29.11 -15.36
N GLY A 320 -2.97 -29.64 -16.52
CA GLY A 320 -2.66 -28.86 -17.73
C GLY A 320 -3.82 -28.92 -18.70
N LEU A 321 -4.53 -27.80 -18.87
CA LEU A 321 -5.57 -27.61 -19.88
C LEU A 321 -4.92 -27.10 -21.17
N PHE A 322 -4.84 -27.96 -22.20
CA PHE A 322 -4.16 -27.63 -23.45
C PHE A 322 -5.03 -27.86 -24.68
N GLY A 323 -4.69 -27.20 -25.80
CA GLY A 323 -5.44 -27.28 -27.04
C GLY A 323 -5.12 -26.13 -28.00
N PRO A 324 -5.65 -26.15 -29.23
CA PRO A 324 -5.32 -25.13 -30.23
C PRO A 324 -5.79 -23.70 -29.84
N VAL A 325 -5.32 -22.70 -30.56
CA VAL A 325 -5.74 -21.30 -30.34
C VAL A 325 -7.24 -21.15 -30.63
N GLY A 326 -7.93 -20.34 -29.83
CA GLY A 326 -9.35 -20.04 -30.03
C GLY A 326 -10.36 -21.08 -29.54
N VAL A 327 -9.92 -22.21 -28.96
CA VAL A 327 -10.81 -23.27 -28.42
C VAL A 327 -11.52 -22.95 -27.10
N GLY A 328 -11.18 -21.83 -26.46
CA GLY A 328 -11.83 -21.35 -25.23
C GLY A 328 -11.21 -21.82 -23.92
N LYS A 329 -9.90 -22.15 -23.90
CA LYS A 329 -9.20 -22.67 -22.70
C LYS A 329 -9.30 -21.73 -21.49
N THR A 330 -8.90 -20.47 -21.66
CA THR A 330 -8.99 -19.42 -20.61
C THR A 330 -10.40 -19.31 -20.04
N ARG A 331 -11.41 -19.34 -20.91
CA ARG A 331 -12.81 -19.21 -20.51
C ARG A 331 -13.29 -20.41 -19.70
N LEU A 332 -12.87 -21.62 -20.07
CA LEU A 332 -13.16 -22.84 -19.31
C LEU A 332 -12.44 -22.84 -17.95
N ALA A 333 -11.18 -22.39 -17.92
CA ALA A 333 -10.37 -22.28 -16.70
C ALA A 333 -10.93 -21.27 -15.69
N LEU A 334 -11.37 -20.10 -16.15
CA LEU A 334 -12.03 -19.11 -15.30
C LEU A 334 -13.38 -19.62 -14.78
N GLN A 335 -14.16 -20.31 -15.62
CA GLN A 335 -15.45 -20.87 -15.22
C GLN A 335 -15.31 -21.92 -14.10
N ILE A 336 -14.32 -22.83 -14.20
CA ILE A 336 -14.09 -23.83 -13.14
C ILE A 336 -13.58 -23.16 -11.86
N ALA A 337 -12.73 -22.15 -11.96
CA ALA A 337 -12.22 -21.42 -10.80
C ALA A 337 -13.34 -20.66 -10.07
N LEU A 338 -14.26 -20.03 -10.81
CA LEU A 338 -15.46 -19.39 -10.25
C LEU A 338 -16.40 -20.40 -9.57
N GLN A 339 -16.52 -21.62 -10.11
CA GLN A 339 -17.32 -22.69 -9.50
C GLN A 339 -16.72 -23.20 -8.19
N GLN A 340 -15.39 -23.28 -8.07
CA GLN A 340 -14.70 -23.79 -6.88
C GLN A 340 -14.38 -22.72 -5.83
N ALA A 341 -14.43 -21.42 -6.17
CA ALA A 341 -14.07 -20.33 -5.28
C ALA A 341 -14.80 -20.33 -3.91
N PRO A 342 -16.11 -20.65 -3.82
CA PRO A 342 -16.81 -20.68 -2.54
C PRO A 342 -16.33 -21.77 -1.58
N ASP A 343 -15.72 -22.84 -2.09
CA ASP A 343 -15.33 -24.03 -1.32
C ASP A 343 -13.86 -24.01 -0.87
N LEU A 344 -13.09 -22.99 -1.27
CA LEU A 344 -11.65 -22.89 -1.01
C LEU A 344 -11.34 -21.73 -0.04
N PRO A 345 -10.98 -22.01 1.23
CA PRO A 345 -10.69 -20.96 2.21
C PRO A 345 -9.41 -20.16 1.88
N GLY A 346 -8.46 -20.75 1.16
CA GLY A 346 -7.28 -20.05 0.63
C GLY A 346 -7.55 -19.27 -0.67
N GLY A 347 -8.75 -19.46 -1.25
CA GLY A 347 -9.24 -18.70 -2.39
C GLY A 347 -8.93 -19.29 -3.76
N CYS A 348 -9.45 -18.61 -4.79
CA CYS A 348 -9.18 -18.86 -6.20
C CYS A 348 -8.50 -17.66 -6.83
N TRP A 349 -7.32 -17.86 -7.41
CA TRP A 349 -6.49 -16.78 -7.93
C TRP A 349 -6.14 -17.02 -9.40
N TYR A 350 -6.31 -16.01 -10.24
CA TYR A 350 -5.94 -16.02 -11.65
C TYR A 350 -4.76 -15.11 -11.93
N LEU A 351 -3.81 -15.61 -12.71
CA LEU A 351 -2.67 -14.86 -13.20
C LEU A 351 -2.41 -15.17 -14.68
N ASP A 352 -2.39 -14.13 -15.51
CA ASP A 352 -2.00 -14.22 -16.92
C ASP A 352 -0.47 -14.10 -17.07
N LEU A 353 0.18 -15.08 -17.70
CA LEU A 353 1.63 -15.12 -17.91
C LEU A 353 2.07 -14.65 -19.31
N CYS A 354 1.32 -13.80 -20.01
CA CYS A 354 1.61 -13.35 -21.38
C CYS A 354 3.01 -12.74 -21.68
N ASP A 355 3.95 -12.66 -20.74
CA ASP A 355 5.32 -12.12 -20.90
C ASP A 355 6.35 -13.04 -20.21
N ASP A 356 7.66 -12.90 -20.51
CA ASP A 356 8.77 -13.66 -19.90
C ASP A 356 8.78 -13.58 -18.36
N PRO A 357 8.18 -14.53 -17.63
CA PRO A 357 8.01 -14.45 -16.21
C PRO A 357 9.12 -15.30 -15.63
N ALA A 358 10.31 -14.71 -15.60
CA ALA A 358 11.38 -15.30 -14.81
C ALA A 358 10.86 -15.62 -13.40
N PRO A 359 11.37 -16.69 -12.75
CA PRO A 359 10.78 -17.22 -11.52
C PRO A 359 10.52 -16.18 -10.42
N ASP A 360 11.42 -15.22 -10.30
CA ASP A 360 11.37 -14.05 -9.42
C ASP A 360 10.20 -13.09 -9.72
N ILE A 361 9.97 -12.77 -11.00
CA ILE A 361 8.85 -11.93 -11.47
C ILE A 361 7.54 -12.63 -11.13
N LEU A 362 7.45 -13.92 -11.41
CA LEU A 362 6.26 -14.71 -11.10
C LEU A 362 5.98 -14.69 -9.60
N CYS A 363 7.00 -14.90 -8.77
CA CYS A 363 6.85 -14.83 -7.32
C CYS A 363 6.40 -13.44 -6.88
N GLY A 364 7.00 -12.36 -7.37
CA GLY A 364 6.60 -10.98 -7.06
C GLY A 364 5.15 -10.66 -7.43
N ARG A 365 4.70 -11.09 -8.62
CA ARG A 365 3.31 -10.92 -9.10
C ARG A 365 2.33 -11.69 -8.23
N LEU A 366 2.62 -12.96 -7.93
CA LEU A 366 1.80 -13.78 -7.05
C LEU A 366 1.82 -13.26 -5.62
N GLY A 367 2.96 -12.78 -5.13
CA GLY A 367 3.12 -12.16 -3.82
C GLY A 367 2.13 -11.01 -3.67
N ARG A 368 2.16 -10.02 -4.56
CA ARG A 368 1.18 -8.92 -4.53
C ARG A 368 -0.26 -9.36 -4.74
N LEU A 369 -0.51 -10.26 -5.70
CA LEU A 369 -1.86 -10.77 -5.95
C LEU A 369 -2.46 -11.38 -4.69
N LEU A 370 -1.63 -12.09 -3.94
CA LEU A 370 -2.00 -12.70 -2.68
C LEU A 370 -1.89 -11.72 -1.49
N HIS A 371 -1.34 -10.51 -1.66
CA HIS A 371 -0.99 -9.57 -0.59
C HIS A 371 0.06 -10.13 0.39
N ILE A 372 1.17 -10.62 -0.16
CA ILE A 372 2.35 -11.15 0.53
C ILE A 372 3.54 -10.26 0.14
N ASP A 373 4.16 -9.63 1.14
CA ASP A 373 5.39 -8.86 0.97
C ASP A 373 6.59 -9.82 0.96
N LEU A 374 7.20 -10.03 -0.21
CA LEU A 374 8.34 -10.93 -0.39
C LEU A 374 9.67 -10.22 -0.13
N ASP A 375 10.57 -10.87 0.61
CA ASP A 375 11.98 -10.47 0.77
C ASP A 375 12.83 -10.95 -0.43
N PRO A 376 13.83 -10.17 -0.88
CA PRO A 376 14.71 -10.53 -2.01
C PRO A 376 15.52 -11.82 -1.88
N HIS A 377 15.77 -12.36 -0.68
CA HIS A 377 16.72 -13.48 -0.51
C HIS A 377 16.15 -14.85 -0.97
N ASP A 378 14.84 -15.06 -0.90
CA ASP A 378 14.17 -16.29 -1.38
C ASP A 378 12.65 -16.10 -1.55
N PRO A 379 12.19 -15.47 -2.65
CA PRO A 379 10.77 -15.19 -2.86
C PRO A 379 9.95 -16.45 -3.14
N ALA A 380 10.56 -17.51 -3.68
CA ALA A 380 9.88 -18.75 -4.02
C ALA A 380 9.48 -19.54 -2.78
N HIS A 381 10.39 -19.66 -1.80
CA HIS A 381 10.11 -20.29 -0.51
C HIS A 381 9.08 -19.52 0.31
N GLN A 382 9.20 -18.19 0.36
CA GLN A 382 8.24 -17.35 1.09
C GLN A 382 6.82 -17.50 0.54
N LEU A 383 6.69 -17.53 -0.78
CA LEU A 383 5.41 -17.72 -1.44
C LEU A 383 4.85 -19.13 -1.19
N GLY A 384 5.68 -20.18 -1.27
CA GLY A 384 5.28 -21.55 -0.96
C GLY A 384 4.81 -21.71 0.50
N ALA A 385 5.56 -21.16 1.44
CA ALA A 385 5.19 -21.13 2.86
C ALA A 385 3.88 -20.36 3.11
N ALA A 386 3.68 -19.22 2.44
CA ALA A 386 2.45 -18.42 2.56
C ALA A 386 1.23 -19.13 1.95
N LEU A 387 1.39 -19.81 0.81
CA LEU A 387 0.36 -20.66 0.21
C LEU A 387 0.00 -21.82 1.13
N ALA A 388 0.98 -22.45 1.79
CA ALA A 388 0.75 -23.50 2.77
C ALA A 388 -0.06 -23.00 3.98
N ALA A 389 0.25 -21.80 4.48
CA ALA A 389 -0.44 -21.19 5.62
C ALA A 389 -1.91 -20.80 5.31
N ARG A 390 -2.26 -20.59 4.04
CA ARG A 390 -3.63 -20.27 3.60
C ARG A 390 -4.57 -21.47 3.53
N GLY A 391 -4.03 -22.68 3.46
CA GLY A 391 -4.82 -23.90 3.25
C GLY A 391 -5.23 -24.09 1.78
N PRO A 392 -6.34 -24.81 1.51
CA PRO A 392 -6.74 -25.19 0.16
C PRO A 392 -6.94 -23.97 -0.75
N THR A 393 -6.16 -23.89 -1.81
CA THR A 393 -6.07 -22.76 -2.74
C THR A 393 -6.02 -23.28 -4.18
N LEU A 394 -6.71 -22.62 -5.11
CA LEU A 394 -6.62 -22.90 -6.55
C LEU A 394 -5.92 -21.72 -7.25
N LEU A 395 -4.82 -22.02 -7.94
CA LEU A 395 -4.09 -21.06 -8.77
C LEU A 395 -4.27 -21.39 -10.25
N VAL A 396 -4.83 -20.46 -11.01
CA VAL A 396 -4.98 -20.54 -12.48
C VAL A 396 -3.87 -19.72 -13.12
N LEU A 397 -2.98 -20.39 -13.84
CA LEU A 397 -1.88 -19.78 -14.59
C LEU A 397 -2.17 -19.89 -16.08
N ASP A 398 -2.47 -18.77 -16.73
CA ASP A 398 -2.76 -18.72 -18.16
C ASP A 398 -1.52 -18.41 -19.00
N HIS A 399 -1.52 -18.83 -20.26
CA HIS A 399 -0.46 -18.61 -21.24
C HIS A 399 0.92 -19.15 -20.82
N VAL A 400 0.99 -20.38 -20.27
CA VAL A 400 2.25 -20.95 -19.76
C VAL A 400 3.25 -21.38 -20.85
N ASP A 401 2.88 -21.28 -22.14
CA ASP A 401 3.65 -21.80 -23.29
C ASP A 401 5.10 -21.28 -23.36
N GLY A 402 5.33 -20.00 -23.03
CA GLY A 402 6.66 -19.38 -23.02
C GLY A 402 7.46 -19.60 -21.74
N CYS A 403 6.85 -20.21 -20.72
CA CYS A 403 7.30 -20.08 -19.32
C CYS A 403 7.51 -21.44 -18.63
N SER A 404 7.19 -22.54 -19.31
CA SER A 404 7.15 -23.89 -18.75
C SER A 404 8.45 -24.31 -18.05
N THR A 405 9.60 -24.01 -18.67
CA THR A 405 10.93 -24.31 -18.11
C THR A 405 11.22 -23.55 -16.82
N ALA A 406 10.82 -22.28 -16.74
CA ALA A 406 10.99 -21.45 -15.54
C ALA A 406 9.99 -21.82 -14.43
N LEU A 407 8.79 -22.27 -14.81
CA LEU A 407 7.69 -22.57 -13.91
C LEU A 407 7.84 -23.94 -13.23
N ALA A 408 8.41 -24.93 -13.91
CA ALA A 408 8.60 -26.29 -13.39
C ALA A 408 9.28 -26.37 -12.00
N PRO A 409 10.43 -25.72 -11.73
CA PRO A 409 11.07 -25.76 -10.41
C PRO A 409 10.21 -25.09 -9.33
N LEU A 410 9.53 -23.99 -9.64
CA LEU A 410 8.64 -23.30 -8.70
C LEU A 410 7.44 -24.17 -8.31
N LEU A 411 6.79 -24.79 -9.29
CA LEU A 411 5.67 -25.69 -9.02
C LEU A 411 6.12 -26.89 -8.18
N ALA A 412 7.30 -27.45 -8.46
CA ALA A 412 7.90 -28.53 -7.68
C ALA A 412 8.08 -28.12 -6.22
N GLN A 413 8.68 -26.94 -5.98
CA GLN A 413 8.88 -26.39 -4.65
C GLN A 413 7.56 -26.11 -3.92
N TRP A 414 6.62 -25.37 -4.53
CA TRP A 414 5.33 -25.08 -3.91
C TRP A 414 4.50 -26.32 -3.66
N GLY A 415 4.60 -27.34 -4.51
CA GLY A 415 3.92 -28.63 -4.28
C GLY A 415 4.48 -29.39 -3.07
N ALA A 416 5.78 -29.24 -2.76
CA ALA A 416 6.38 -29.83 -1.57
C ALA A 416 6.03 -29.04 -0.30
N GLU A 417 6.02 -27.71 -0.39
CA GLU A 417 5.75 -26.83 0.76
C GLU A 417 4.25 -26.69 1.07
N ALA A 418 3.39 -26.67 0.05
CA ALA A 418 1.94 -26.47 0.14
C ALA A 418 1.18 -27.64 -0.54
N PRO A 419 1.04 -28.81 0.12
CA PRO A 419 0.44 -30.00 -0.49
C PRO A 419 -1.05 -29.87 -0.82
N GLN A 420 -1.72 -28.85 -0.28
CA GLN A 420 -3.14 -28.55 -0.55
C GLN A 420 -3.34 -27.55 -1.69
N LEU A 421 -2.25 -27.07 -2.30
CA LEU A 421 -2.29 -26.19 -3.47
C LEU A 421 -2.71 -26.97 -4.72
N LYS A 422 -3.73 -26.47 -5.41
CA LYS A 422 -4.11 -26.92 -6.76
C LYS A 422 -3.66 -25.88 -7.79
N VAL A 423 -3.08 -26.35 -8.89
CA VAL A 423 -2.62 -25.48 -9.98
C VAL A 423 -3.24 -25.94 -11.30
N LEU A 424 -3.95 -25.02 -11.96
CA LEU A 424 -4.48 -25.18 -13.30
C LEU A 424 -3.60 -24.39 -14.28
N LEU A 425 -2.90 -25.10 -15.15
CA LEU A 425 -1.99 -24.55 -16.16
C LEU A 425 -2.72 -24.51 -17.50
N VAL A 426 -2.77 -23.36 -18.17
CA VAL A 426 -3.43 -23.21 -19.47
C VAL A 426 -2.39 -22.94 -20.56
N SER A 427 -2.36 -23.81 -21.58
CA SER A 427 -1.32 -23.83 -22.62
C SER A 427 -1.86 -24.21 -24.00
N ARG A 428 -1.07 -24.02 -25.05
CA ARG A 428 -1.29 -24.59 -26.39
C ARG A 428 -0.86 -26.04 -26.45
N GLU A 429 0.25 -26.37 -25.78
CA GLU A 429 0.84 -27.72 -25.78
C GLU A 429 0.77 -28.38 -24.40
N PRO A 430 0.83 -29.73 -24.29
CA PRO A 430 0.84 -30.42 -23.01
C PRO A 430 2.01 -29.96 -22.12
N VAL A 431 1.73 -29.66 -20.85
CA VAL A 431 2.76 -29.23 -19.89
C VAL A 431 3.33 -30.45 -19.16
N GLU A 432 4.65 -30.60 -19.19
CA GLU A 432 5.34 -31.69 -18.50
C GLU A 432 5.10 -31.64 -16.97
N GLY A 433 4.84 -32.79 -16.35
CA GLY A 433 4.61 -32.89 -14.90
C GLY A 433 3.21 -32.46 -14.41
N ALA A 434 2.26 -32.20 -15.33
CA ALA A 434 0.86 -31.94 -15.00
C ALA A 434 -0.07 -33.00 -15.63
N HIS A 435 -1.22 -33.26 -14.99
CA HIS A 435 -2.26 -34.13 -15.55
C HIS A 435 -2.84 -33.50 -16.81
N SER A 436 -2.66 -34.17 -17.95
CA SER A 436 -3.00 -33.64 -19.27
C SER A 436 -4.50 -33.70 -19.55
N GLN A 437 -5.14 -32.54 -19.67
CA GLN A 437 -6.55 -32.38 -20.03
C GLN A 437 -6.68 -31.69 -21.40
N PRO A 438 -6.91 -32.44 -22.50
CA PRO A 438 -7.05 -31.84 -23.83
C PRO A 438 -8.40 -31.14 -24.01
N LEU A 439 -8.40 -30.04 -24.74
CA LEU A 439 -9.59 -29.30 -25.17
C LEU A 439 -9.64 -29.19 -26.70
N GLY A 440 -10.61 -29.86 -27.30
CA GLY A 440 -10.84 -29.88 -28.75
C GLY A 440 -11.80 -28.79 -29.22
N ALA A 441 -12.27 -28.89 -30.46
CA ALA A 441 -13.35 -28.02 -30.98
C ALA A 441 -14.69 -28.30 -30.26
N LEU A 442 -15.67 -27.42 -30.44
CA LEU A 442 -17.02 -27.66 -29.89
C LEU A 442 -17.75 -28.77 -30.66
N PRO A 443 -18.59 -29.58 -29.98
CA PRO A 443 -19.64 -30.34 -30.63
C PRO A 443 -20.51 -29.44 -31.51
N LEU A 444 -21.03 -29.97 -32.63
CA LEU A 444 -21.75 -29.16 -33.63
C LEU A 444 -22.97 -28.44 -33.04
N ASP A 445 -23.74 -29.15 -32.21
CA ASP A 445 -24.90 -28.62 -31.49
C ASP A 445 -24.52 -27.47 -30.54
N GLU A 446 -23.44 -27.63 -29.77
CA GLU A 446 -22.93 -26.58 -28.88
C GLU A 446 -22.36 -25.38 -29.65
N ALA A 447 -21.70 -25.63 -30.79
CA ALA A 447 -21.15 -24.60 -31.66
C ALA A 447 -22.23 -23.75 -32.33
N VAL A 448 -23.31 -24.39 -32.79
CA VAL A 448 -24.52 -23.73 -33.31
C VAL A 448 -25.16 -22.88 -32.22
N ALA A 449 -25.34 -23.43 -31.01
CA ALA A 449 -25.91 -22.70 -29.89
C ALA A 449 -25.06 -21.48 -29.48
N LEU A 450 -23.73 -21.62 -29.46
CA LEU A 450 -22.82 -20.51 -29.17
C LEU A 450 -22.93 -19.40 -30.23
N PHE A 451 -22.94 -19.76 -31.52
CA PHE A 451 -23.06 -18.80 -32.60
C PHE A 451 -24.39 -18.04 -32.50
N GLN A 452 -25.51 -18.75 -32.33
CA GLN A 452 -26.84 -18.14 -32.20
C GLN A 452 -26.96 -17.22 -31.00
N ALA A 453 -26.37 -17.60 -29.86
CA ALA A 453 -26.37 -16.75 -28.68
C ALA A 453 -25.52 -15.48 -28.83
N CYS A 454 -24.56 -15.48 -29.75
CA CYS A 454 -23.73 -14.32 -30.05
C CYS A 454 -24.28 -13.48 -31.21
N ALA A 455 -25.00 -14.10 -32.15
CA ALA A 455 -25.57 -13.44 -33.32
C ALA A 455 -26.81 -12.63 -32.92
N GLY A 456 -26.82 -11.33 -33.24
CA GLY A 456 -27.95 -10.44 -32.98
C GLY A 456 -29.09 -10.54 -34.00
N GLU A 457 -28.95 -11.38 -35.03
CA GLU A 457 -29.91 -11.56 -36.11
C GLU A 457 -30.13 -13.04 -36.44
N PRO A 458 -31.36 -13.44 -36.85
CA PRO A 458 -31.66 -14.81 -37.22
C PRO A 458 -30.97 -15.18 -38.55
N ILE A 459 -30.25 -16.30 -38.55
CA ILE A 459 -29.60 -16.89 -39.73
C ILE A 459 -30.30 -18.22 -40.07
N GLU A 460 -30.49 -18.48 -41.36
CA GLU A 460 -31.03 -19.75 -41.85
C GLU A 460 -30.15 -20.94 -41.41
N GLU A 461 -30.79 -22.03 -40.96
CA GLU A 461 -30.13 -23.17 -40.32
C GLU A 461 -29.07 -23.83 -41.21
N GLU A 462 -29.33 -23.97 -42.52
CA GLU A 462 -28.37 -24.53 -43.48
C GLU A 462 -27.11 -23.65 -43.61
N THR A 463 -27.29 -22.33 -43.66
CA THR A 463 -26.19 -21.37 -43.74
C THR A 463 -25.38 -21.36 -42.44
N LEU A 464 -26.07 -21.44 -41.30
CA LEU A 464 -25.46 -21.47 -39.98
C LEU A 464 -24.58 -22.71 -39.77
N VAL A 465 -25.08 -23.90 -40.09
CA VAL A 465 -24.31 -25.15 -39.98
C VAL A 465 -23.08 -25.10 -40.87
N MET A 466 -23.23 -24.62 -42.12
CA MET A 466 -22.10 -24.46 -43.05
C MET A 466 -21.04 -23.48 -42.51
N LEU A 467 -21.43 -22.35 -41.93
CA LEU A 467 -20.51 -21.38 -41.33
C LEU A 467 -19.79 -21.98 -40.11
N VAL A 468 -20.52 -22.66 -39.23
CA VAL A 468 -19.96 -23.28 -38.02
C VAL A 468 -18.90 -24.34 -38.37
N GLU A 469 -19.16 -25.16 -39.38
CA GLU A 469 -18.20 -26.15 -39.90
C GLU A 469 -16.97 -25.48 -40.51
N ARG A 470 -17.16 -24.44 -41.34
CA ARG A 470 -16.04 -23.71 -41.98
C ARG A 470 -15.16 -22.95 -40.99
N LEU A 471 -15.72 -22.53 -39.86
CA LEU A 471 -15.00 -21.89 -38.77
C LEU A 471 -14.30 -22.92 -37.85
N GLY A 472 -14.29 -24.20 -38.22
CA GLY A 472 -13.65 -25.28 -37.46
C GLY A 472 -14.29 -25.53 -36.09
N ARG A 473 -15.53 -25.05 -35.88
CA ARG A 473 -16.23 -25.11 -34.58
C ARG A 473 -15.42 -24.52 -33.42
N LEU A 474 -14.59 -23.52 -33.72
CA LEU A 474 -13.75 -22.81 -32.75
C LEU A 474 -14.54 -21.68 -32.08
N PRO A 475 -14.74 -21.68 -30.75
CA PRO A 475 -15.45 -20.64 -30.03
C PRO A 475 -15.07 -19.21 -30.40
N LEU A 476 -13.76 -18.91 -30.47
CA LEU A 476 -13.30 -17.56 -30.83
C LEU A 476 -13.71 -17.16 -32.25
N ALA A 477 -13.55 -18.06 -33.23
CA ALA A 477 -13.91 -17.80 -34.61
C ALA A 477 -15.43 -17.62 -34.77
N LEU A 478 -16.22 -18.40 -34.03
CA LEU A 478 -17.68 -18.28 -33.98
C LEU A 478 -18.12 -16.94 -33.37
N VAL A 479 -17.52 -16.53 -32.25
CA VAL A 479 -17.82 -15.25 -31.60
C VAL A 479 -17.45 -14.07 -32.49
N LEU A 480 -16.26 -14.10 -33.13
CA LEU A 480 -15.82 -13.05 -34.05
C LEU A 480 -16.71 -12.98 -35.30
N ALA A 481 -17.16 -14.12 -35.83
CA ALA A 481 -18.07 -14.15 -36.97
C ALA A 481 -19.47 -13.64 -36.61
N ALA A 482 -19.99 -14.04 -35.45
CA ALA A 482 -21.30 -13.60 -34.95
C ALA A 482 -21.33 -12.13 -34.54
N ALA A 483 -20.19 -11.55 -34.18
CA ALA A 483 -20.04 -10.13 -33.85
C ALA A 483 -20.15 -9.20 -35.08
N GLN A 484 -20.00 -9.73 -36.29
CA GLN A 484 -20.07 -8.95 -37.53
C GLN A 484 -21.52 -8.56 -37.87
N ARG A 485 -21.69 -7.38 -38.46
CA ARG A 485 -23.01 -6.85 -38.86
C ARG A 485 -22.99 -6.34 -40.30
N PRO A 486 -23.65 -7.03 -41.26
CA PRO A 486 -24.32 -8.34 -41.10
C PRO A 486 -23.32 -9.49 -40.91
N ALA A 487 -23.78 -10.60 -40.35
CA ALA A 487 -22.97 -11.82 -40.21
C ALA A 487 -22.55 -12.36 -41.60
N PRO A 488 -21.36 -12.98 -41.73
CA PRO A 488 -20.89 -13.51 -43.00
C PRO A 488 -21.82 -14.62 -43.50
N ARG A 489 -22.26 -14.54 -44.76
CA ARG A 489 -23.12 -15.57 -45.38
C ARG A 489 -22.32 -16.68 -46.08
N GLY A 490 -21.00 -16.53 -46.18
CA GLY A 490 -20.12 -17.52 -46.77
C GLY A 490 -18.65 -17.19 -46.50
N LEU A 491 -17.83 -18.23 -46.34
CA LEU A 491 -16.39 -18.14 -46.10
C LEU A 491 -15.64 -19.08 -47.05
N PRO A 492 -14.40 -18.79 -47.46
CA PRO A 492 -13.56 -19.75 -48.16
C PRO A 492 -13.33 -21.00 -47.29
N GLU A 493 -13.04 -22.14 -47.91
CA GLU A 493 -12.66 -23.36 -47.17
C GLU A 493 -11.32 -23.12 -46.47
N ALA A 494 -11.32 -23.27 -45.14
CA ALA A 494 -10.11 -23.20 -44.34
C ALA A 494 -9.42 -24.57 -44.32
N THR A 495 -8.10 -24.58 -44.52
CA THR A 495 -7.28 -25.80 -44.48
C THR A 495 -7.03 -26.29 -43.05
N ASP A 496 -7.08 -25.38 -42.08
CA ASP A 496 -6.87 -25.62 -40.65
C ASP A 496 -7.52 -24.51 -39.79
N HIS A 497 -7.44 -24.67 -38.47
CA HIS A 497 -7.96 -23.73 -37.48
C HIS A 497 -7.36 -22.32 -37.58
N GLN A 498 -6.08 -22.21 -37.95
CA GLN A 498 -5.38 -20.92 -38.05
C GLN A 498 -5.86 -20.14 -39.28
N SER A 499 -6.04 -20.84 -40.41
CA SER A 499 -6.57 -20.28 -41.66
C SER A 499 -8.02 -19.78 -41.50
N ALA A 500 -8.86 -20.51 -40.75
CA ALA A 500 -10.21 -20.07 -40.43
C ALA A 500 -10.22 -18.75 -39.61
N LEU A 501 -9.34 -18.67 -38.59
CA LEU A 501 -9.20 -17.46 -37.77
C LEU A 501 -8.62 -16.27 -38.58
N ASN A 502 -7.60 -16.49 -39.40
CA ASN A 502 -7.04 -15.44 -40.25
C ASN A 502 -8.09 -14.89 -41.24
N THR A 503 -8.92 -15.78 -41.80
CA THR A 503 -9.99 -15.40 -42.72
C THR A 503 -11.02 -14.50 -42.03
N ILE A 504 -11.46 -14.87 -40.81
CA ILE A 504 -12.47 -14.07 -40.11
C ILE A 504 -11.92 -12.72 -39.63
N LEU A 505 -10.64 -12.66 -39.26
CA LEU A 505 -9.96 -11.42 -38.89
C LEU A 505 -9.80 -10.48 -40.08
N ALA A 506 -9.44 -11.01 -41.26
CA ALA A 506 -9.36 -10.21 -42.48
C ALA A 506 -10.73 -9.63 -42.86
N LEU A 507 -11.81 -10.39 -42.64
CA LEU A 507 -13.17 -9.91 -42.86
C LEU A 507 -13.56 -8.83 -41.84
N ALA A 508 -13.27 -9.03 -40.55
CA ALA A 508 -13.50 -8.03 -39.50
C ALA A 508 -12.76 -6.71 -39.83
N TRP A 509 -11.51 -6.80 -40.29
CA TRP A 509 -10.72 -5.65 -40.73
C TRP A 509 -11.40 -4.85 -41.85
N SER A 510 -11.97 -5.53 -42.84
CA SER A 510 -12.65 -4.89 -43.98
C SER A 510 -13.92 -4.11 -43.59
N GLN A 511 -14.51 -4.42 -42.44
CA GLN A 511 -15.71 -3.75 -41.90
C GLN A 511 -15.37 -2.53 -41.02
N LEU A 512 -14.10 -2.36 -40.64
CA LEU A 512 -13.68 -1.26 -39.79
C LEU A 512 -13.81 0.09 -40.51
N GLN A 513 -14.30 1.08 -39.77
CA GLN A 513 -14.23 2.48 -40.21
C GLN A 513 -12.77 2.94 -40.30
N LEU A 514 -12.51 3.98 -41.09
CA LEU A 514 -11.16 4.49 -41.32
C LEU A 514 -10.46 4.89 -40.01
N GLN A 515 -11.20 5.44 -39.05
CA GLN A 515 -10.73 5.74 -37.70
C GLN A 515 -10.30 4.48 -36.92
N ALA A 516 -11.07 3.39 -37.01
CA ALA A 516 -10.76 2.14 -36.33
C ALA A 516 -9.59 1.39 -36.98
N GLN A 517 -9.45 1.48 -38.31
CA GLN A 517 -8.27 0.99 -39.04
C GLN A 517 -7.00 1.77 -38.68
N GLN A 518 -7.12 3.05 -38.28
CA GLN A 518 -5.98 3.82 -37.77
C GLN A 518 -5.58 3.41 -36.35
N VAL A 519 -6.54 3.19 -35.46
CA VAL A 519 -6.27 2.92 -34.03
C VAL A 519 -5.86 1.47 -33.78
N LEU A 520 -6.48 0.49 -34.46
CA LEU A 520 -6.25 -0.93 -34.18
C LEU A 520 -4.77 -1.36 -34.29
N PRO A 521 -4.01 -0.98 -35.34
CA PRO A 521 -2.59 -1.27 -35.39
C PRO A 521 -1.79 -0.62 -34.25
N GLN A 522 -2.17 0.59 -33.83
CA GLN A 522 -1.49 1.31 -32.75
C GLN A 522 -1.63 0.59 -31.40
N LEU A 523 -2.69 -0.19 -31.18
CA LEU A 523 -2.86 -0.98 -29.95
C LEU A 523 -1.77 -2.05 -29.78
N ALA A 524 -1.05 -2.42 -30.85
CA ALA A 524 0.05 -3.38 -30.77
C ALA A 524 1.22 -2.88 -29.90
N VAL A 525 1.34 -1.57 -29.65
CA VAL A 525 2.39 -0.99 -28.80
C VAL A 525 2.30 -1.48 -27.34
N PHE A 526 1.09 -1.80 -26.87
CA PHE A 526 0.86 -2.33 -25.52
C PHE A 526 1.07 -3.84 -25.52
N ARG A 527 2.09 -4.38 -24.85
CA ARG A 527 2.40 -5.82 -24.90
C ARG A 527 1.36 -6.73 -24.24
N GLY A 528 0.70 -6.25 -23.18
CA GLY A 528 -0.30 -6.99 -22.41
C GLY A 528 -1.61 -6.22 -22.26
N SER A 529 -2.31 -6.46 -21.16
CA SER A 529 -3.44 -5.63 -20.74
C SER A 529 -2.95 -4.23 -20.36
N PHE A 530 -3.72 -3.21 -20.69
CA PHE A 530 -3.41 -1.80 -20.43
C PHE A 530 -4.65 -1.06 -19.93
N PRO A 531 -4.48 -0.03 -19.08
CA PRO A 531 -5.62 0.70 -18.53
C PRO A 531 -6.20 1.61 -19.60
N LEU A 532 -7.50 1.92 -19.50
CA LEU A 532 -8.16 2.82 -20.44
C LEU A 532 -7.46 4.18 -20.53
N ALA A 533 -6.85 4.65 -19.44
CA ALA A 533 -6.08 5.89 -19.40
C ALA A 533 -4.89 5.91 -20.37
N SER A 534 -4.26 4.76 -20.63
CA SER A 534 -3.15 4.63 -21.58
C SER A 534 -3.58 4.89 -23.02
N ALA A 535 -4.88 4.86 -23.34
CA ALA A 535 -5.40 5.23 -24.66
C ALA A 535 -5.05 6.68 -25.07
N ALA A 536 -4.62 7.55 -24.13
CA ALA A 536 -4.14 8.89 -24.42
C ALA A 536 -2.92 8.93 -25.38
N ILE A 537 -2.15 7.85 -25.48
CA ILE A 537 -1.01 7.75 -26.41
C ILE A 537 -1.43 7.40 -27.84
N LEU A 538 -2.70 7.10 -28.08
CA LEU A 538 -3.18 6.73 -29.41
C LEU A 538 -3.45 8.00 -30.22
N GLU A 539 -3.22 7.93 -31.52
CA GLU A 539 -3.43 9.02 -32.48
C GLU A 539 -4.72 8.77 -33.25
N LEU A 540 -5.60 9.77 -33.27
CA LEU A 540 -6.84 9.74 -34.03
C LEU A 540 -7.00 11.02 -34.84
N SER A 541 -7.37 10.87 -36.11
CA SER A 541 -7.64 12.01 -37.00
C SER A 541 -8.81 12.86 -36.48
N PRO A 542 -8.79 14.21 -36.60
CA PRO A 542 -9.85 15.08 -36.09
C PRO A 542 -11.22 14.72 -36.67
N GLY A 543 -12.23 14.55 -35.82
CA GLY A 543 -13.58 14.16 -36.25
C GLY A 543 -14.59 14.08 -35.09
N PRO A 544 -15.86 13.73 -35.40
CA PRO A 544 -16.94 13.64 -34.42
C PRO A 544 -16.91 12.38 -33.55
N VAL A 545 -16.07 11.40 -33.88
CA VAL A 545 -15.93 10.11 -33.18
C VAL A 545 -14.64 10.15 -32.35
N GLY A 546 -14.73 9.89 -31.05
CA GLY A 546 -13.59 9.90 -30.13
C GLY A 546 -12.89 8.55 -30.03
N ILE A 547 -11.73 8.51 -29.38
CA ILE A 547 -10.91 7.29 -29.25
C ILE A 547 -11.64 6.18 -28.48
N LEU A 548 -12.43 6.55 -27.48
CA LEU A 548 -13.24 5.62 -26.69
C LEU A 548 -14.34 4.96 -27.54
N ASP A 549 -14.92 5.69 -28.50
CA ASP A 549 -15.94 5.15 -29.42
C ASP A 549 -15.31 4.14 -30.39
N VAL A 550 -14.08 4.43 -30.85
CA VAL A 550 -13.31 3.51 -31.69
C VAL A 550 -12.94 2.24 -30.93
N LEU A 551 -12.44 2.36 -29.70
CA LEU A 551 -12.22 1.19 -28.85
C LEU A 551 -13.53 0.42 -28.64
N GLY A 552 -14.65 1.13 -28.47
CA GLY A 552 -15.99 0.55 -28.35
C GLY A 552 -16.34 -0.36 -29.52
N GLN A 553 -16.18 0.14 -30.74
CA GLN A 553 -16.39 -0.59 -31.98
C GLN A 553 -15.47 -1.81 -32.10
N LEU A 554 -14.18 -1.65 -31.79
CA LEU A 554 -13.21 -2.78 -31.81
C LEU A 554 -13.60 -3.86 -30.80
N GLY A 555 -14.18 -3.44 -29.69
CA GLY A 555 -14.75 -4.29 -28.67
C GLY A 555 -16.00 -5.04 -29.10
N GLU A 556 -16.94 -4.35 -29.75
CA GLU A 556 -18.14 -4.99 -30.32
C GLU A 556 -17.79 -6.08 -31.35
N LEU A 557 -16.75 -5.85 -32.14
CA LEU A 557 -16.18 -6.81 -33.10
C LEU A 557 -15.33 -7.91 -32.43
N GLY A 558 -15.13 -7.83 -31.12
CA GLY A 558 -14.38 -8.79 -30.32
C GLY A 558 -12.88 -8.76 -30.54
N LEU A 559 -12.30 -7.72 -31.16
CA LEU A 559 -10.87 -7.60 -31.48
C LEU A 559 -10.02 -7.18 -30.28
N ILE A 560 -10.60 -6.39 -29.39
CA ILE A 560 -10.10 -6.15 -28.03
C ILE A 560 -11.02 -6.85 -27.04
N GLN A 561 -10.55 -7.08 -25.82
CA GLN A 561 -11.30 -7.71 -24.73
C GLN A 561 -10.97 -7.03 -23.40
N LEU A 562 -11.81 -7.25 -22.39
CA LEU A 562 -11.45 -6.92 -21.01
C LEU A 562 -10.67 -8.07 -20.40
N ASP A 563 -9.70 -7.72 -19.59
CA ASP A 563 -9.02 -8.69 -18.75
C ASP A 563 -10.00 -9.32 -17.73
N PRO A 564 -9.60 -10.42 -17.06
CA PRO A 564 -10.50 -11.09 -16.12
C PRO A 564 -10.80 -10.31 -14.84
N GLN A 565 -10.17 -9.16 -14.59
CA GLN A 565 -10.50 -8.26 -13.47
C GLN A 565 -11.52 -7.20 -13.90
N GLY A 566 -11.65 -6.94 -15.20
CA GLY A 566 -12.69 -6.10 -15.80
C GLY A 566 -12.34 -4.62 -15.85
N ASP A 567 -11.09 -4.25 -15.55
CA ASP A 567 -10.60 -2.86 -15.48
C ASP A 567 -9.52 -2.54 -16.54
N GLN A 568 -8.92 -3.57 -17.16
CA GLN A 568 -7.89 -3.41 -18.19
C GLN A 568 -8.38 -3.90 -19.55
N LEU A 569 -7.94 -3.24 -20.62
CA LEU A 569 -8.17 -3.67 -22.00
C LEU A 569 -6.99 -4.51 -22.50
N HIS A 570 -7.25 -5.57 -23.28
CA HIS A 570 -6.21 -6.30 -23.99
C HIS A 570 -6.56 -6.50 -25.46
N LEU A 571 -5.55 -6.37 -26.31
CA LEU A 571 -5.64 -6.75 -27.72
C LEU A 571 -5.61 -8.28 -27.81
N LEU A 572 -6.53 -8.89 -28.56
CA LEU A 572 -6.51 -10.34 -28.80
C LEU A 572 -5.14 -10.77 -29.34
N SER A 573 -4.53 -11.77 -28.71
CA SER A 573 -3.19 -12.24 -29.05
C SER A 573 -3.05 -12.69 -30.51
N ILE A 574 -4.12 -13.24 -31.10
CA ILE A 574 -4.15 -13.62 -32.51
C ILE A 574 -4.25 -12.44 -33.49
N VAL A 575 -4.72 -11.28 -33.03
CA VAL A 575 -4.87 -10.06 -33.85
C VAL A 575 -3.56 -9.27 -33.90
N ARG A 576 -2.75 -9.35 -32.84
CA ARG A 576 -1.55 -8.54 -32.61
C ARG A 576 -0.56 -8.58 -33.77
N GLU A 577 -0.03 -9.75 -34.11
CA GLU A 577 1.01 -9.90 -35.14
C GLU A 577 0.53 -9.41 -36.53
N PRO A 578 -0.69 -9.76 -37.01
CA PRO A 578 -1.24 -9.22 -38.25
C PRO A 578 -1.40 -7.69 -38.30
N VAL A 579 -1.81 -7.05 -37.20
CA VAL A 579 -2.05 -5.59 -37.20
C VAL A 579 -0.77 -4.81 -36.97
N GLU A 580 0.19 -5.35 -36.23
CA GLU A 580 1.51 -4.76 -36.06
C GLU A 580 2.25 -4.64 -37.40
N ALA A 581 2.13 -5.65 -38.26
CA ALA A 581 2.71 -5.65 -39.61
C ALA A 581 2.15 -4.54 -40.54
N GLN A 582 1.02 -3.93 -40.17
CA GLN A 582 0.36 -2.89 -40.97
C GLN A 582 0.84 -1.47 -40.61
N LEU A 583 1.54 -1.30 -39.49
CA LEU A 583 2.17 -0.03 -39.16
C LEU A 583 3.39 0.19 -40.05
N ALA A 584 3.40 1.30 -40.79
CA ALA A 584 4.62 1.74 -41.46
C ALA A 584 5.72 1.98 -40.41
N SER A 585 6.96 1.58 -40.72
CA SER A 585 8.11 1.78 -39.83
C SER A 585 8.22 3.18 -39.19
N PRO A 586 8.02 4.30 -39.92
CA PRO A 586 8.06 5.64 -39.30
C PRO A 586 6.89 5.93 -38.35
N ASP A 587 5.70 5.36 -38.58
CA ASP A 587 4.54 5.57 -37.71
C ASP A 587 4.66 4.73 -36.43
N ARG A 588 5.16 3.50 -36.56
CA ARG A 588 5.60 2.68 -35.42
C ARG A 588 6.69 3.38 -34.60
N ALA A 589 7.63 4.04 -35.28
CA ALA A 589 8.67 4.86 -34.64
C ALA A 589 8.07 5.95 -33.74
N ARG A 590 7.13 6.72 -34.28
CA ARG A 590 6.45 7.82 -33.55
C ARG A 590 5.60 7.32 -32.40
N LEU A 591 4.85 6.24 -32.59
CA LEU A 591 3.97 5.68 -31.57
C LEU A 591 4.73 5.17 -30.34
N GLU A 592 5.73 4.31 -30.55
CA GLU A 592 6.57 3.81 -29.44
C GLU A 592 7.32 4.95 -28.74
N LYS A 593 7.66 6.05 -29.46
CA LYS A 593 8.23 7.24 -28.82
C LYS A 593 7.21 7.95 -27.92
N ARG A 594 5.97 8.13 -28.38
CA ARG A 594 4.88 8.71 -27.56
C ARG A 594 4.56 7.84 -26.35
N HIS A 595 4.57 6.52 -26.51
CA HIS A 595 4.44 5.56 -25.43
C HIS A 595 5.55 5.78 -24.39
N GLY A 596 6.81 5.83 -24.83
CA GLY A 596 7.95 6.12 -23.97
C GLY A 596 7.86 7.49 -23.27
N ASP A 597 7.53 8.54 -24.01
CA ASP A 597 7.40 9.91 -23.50
C ASP A 597 6.25 10.02 -22.48
N TYR A 598 5.11 9.36 -22.71
CA TYR A 598 3.97 9.35 -21.78
C TYR A 598 4.34 8.71 -20.45
N HIS A 599 4.99 7.54 -20.47
CA HIS A 599 5.40 6.86 -19.25
C HIS A 599 6.62 7.50 -18.57
N ALA A 600 7.52 8.10 -19.34
CA ALA A 600 8.61 8.92 -18.80
C ALA A 600 8.11 10.21 -18.13
N GLN A 601 7.08 10.86 -18.68
CA GLN A 601 6.47 12.04 -18.04
C GLN A 601 5.69 11.68 -16.78
N LEU A 602 5.02 10.52 -16.76
CA LEU A 602 4.43 9.97 -15.52
C LEU A 602 5.51 9.82 -14.44
N GLN A 603 6.73 9.43 -14.83
CA GLN A 603 7.87 9.21 -13.92
C GLN A 603 8.47 10.50 -13.34
N GLN A 604 8.51 11.60 -14.11
CA GLN A 604 9.00 12.90 -13.60
C GLN A 604 8.21 13.40 -12.39
N ARG A 605 7.04 12.83 -12.12
CA ARG A 605 6.17 13.18 -10.98
C ARG A 605 6.34 12.26 -9.77
N VAL A 606 7.05 11.13 -9.90
CA VAL A 606 7.03 10.04 -8.91
C VAL A 606 8.44 9.54 -8.53
N CYS A 607 9.48 9.80 -9.34
CA CYS A 607 10.83 9.30 -9.04
C CYS A 607 11.62 10.24 -8.12
N PRO A 608 12.11 9.74 -6.97
CA PRO A 608 12.89 10.53 -6.03
C PRO A 608 14.25 10.98 -6.55
N LEU A 609 14.86 10.16 -7.43
CA LEU A 609 16.13 10.47 -8.11
C LEU A 609 15.97 11.61 -9.15
N ARG A 610 14.73 11.95 -9.52
CA ARG A 610 14.37 13.12 -10.33
C ARG A 610 13.77 14.27 -9.50
N GLY A 611 13.67 14.11 -8.16
CA GLY A 611 13.28 15.18 -7.23
C GLY A 611 11.79 15.34 -6.96
N ALA A 612 10.93 14.44 -7.46
CA ALA A 612 9.48 14.54 -7.29
C ALA A 612 8.95 13.75 -6.09
N PRO A 613 8.04 14.32 -5.28
CA PRO A 613 7.48 13.65 -4.12
C PRO A 613 6.48 12.57 -4.54
N LEU A 614 6.53 11.41 -3.88
CA LEU A 614 5.53 10.35 -4.02
C LEU A 614 4.21 10.79 -3.37
N GLN A 615 3.10 10.80 -4.11
CA GLN A 615 1.76 11.12 -3.60
C GLN A 615 0.79 9.93 -3.68
N GLY A 616 0.15 9.58 -2.57
CA GLY A 616 -0.98 8.63 -2.55
C GLY A 616 -0.66 7.24 -3.13
N ASP A 617 -1.54 6.73 -3.99
CA ASP A 617 -1.49 5.38 -4.59
C ASP A 617 -0.55 5.29 -5.83
N GLU A 618 0.29 6.29 -6.08
CA GLU A 618 1.21 6.33 -7.23
C GLU A 618 2.13 5.09 -7.37
N PRO A 619 2.65 4.48 -6.29
CA PRO A 619 3.42 3.23 -6.40
C PRO A 619 2.59 2.03 -6.88
N GLN A 620 1.29 2.00 -6.59
CA GLN A 620 0.38 0.97 -7.08
C GLN A 620 0.10 1.18 -8.57
N ARG A 621 -0.04 2.44 -9.01
CA ARG A 621 -0.19 2.80 -10.43
C ARG A 621 1.07 2.50 -11.24
N LEU A 622 2.27 2.82 -10.73
CA LEU A 622 3.54 2.49 -11.38
C LEU A 622 3.72 0.97 -11.56
N PHE A 623 3.28 0.19 -10.57
CA PHE A 623 3.31 -1.26 -10.71
C PHE A 623 2.26 -1.77 -11.69
N ALA A 624 1.03 -1.24 -11.68
CA ALA A 624 0.03 -1.59 -12.69
C ALA A 624 0.55 -1.31 -14.11
N ALA A 625 1.30 -0.21 -14.28
CA ALA A 625 1.91 0.20 -15.54
C ALA A 625 3.29 -0.41 -15.82
N TRP A 626 3.80 -1.36 -15.01
CA TRP A 626 5.17 -1.85 -15.14
C TRP A 626 5.46 -2.58 -16.46
N GLY A 627 4.49 -3.33 -17.00
CA GLY A 627 4.61 -4.01 -18.29
C GLY A 627 4.68 -3.00 -19.44
N GLU A 628 3.96 -1.88 -19.30
CA GLU A 628 4.04 -0.75 -20.22
C GLU A 628 5.41 -0.05 -20.13
N LEU A 629 5.90 0.18 -18.91
CA LEU A 629 7.23 0.75 -18.64
C LEU A 629 8.36 -0.13 -19.18
N GLN A 630 8.27 -1.45 -19.02
CA GLN A 630 9.24 -2.39 -19.55
C GLN A 630 9.23 -2.37 -21.08
N GLY A 631 8.03 -2.41 -21.69
CA GLY A 631 7.90 -2.27 -23.14
C GLY A 631 8.50 -0.94 -23.64
N ALA A 632 8.26 0.16 -22.93
CA ALA A 632 8.82 1.47 -23.26
C ALA A 632 10.37 1.47 -23.18
N LEU A 633 10.95 0.88 -22.13
CA LEU A 633 12.40 0.75 -21.98
C LEU A 633 13.01 -0.07 -23.13
N GLU A 634 12.45 -1.22 -23.45
CA GLU A 634 12.97 -2.10 -24.51
C GLU A 634 12.94 -1.41 -25.89
N HIS A 635 11.85 -0.72 -26.21
CA HIS A 635 11.76 0.06 -27.45
C HIS A 635 12.78 1.21 -27.47
N ALA A 636 13.01 1.88 -26.34
CA ALA A 636 14.00 2.94 -26.24
C ALA A 636 15.44 2.42 -26.41
N LEU A 637 15.77 1.28 -25.77
CA LEU A 637 17.06 0.60 -25.91
C LEU A 637 17.33 0.17 -27.35
N ALA A 638 16.35 -0.45 -28.01
CA ALA A 638 16.47 -0.88 -29.41
C ALA A 638 16.75 0.27 -30.40
N ARG A 639 16.34 1.50 -30.05
CA ARG A 639 16.52 2.71 -30.87
C ARG A 639 17.72 3.55 -30.47
N GLY A 640 18.29 3.30 -29.30
CA GLY A 640 19.29 4.18 -28.68
C GLY A 640 18.70 5.52 -28.23
N ASP A 641 17.42 5.58 -27.84
CA ASP A 641 16.84 6.80 -27.24
C ASP A 641 17.25 6.90 -25.76
N ILE A 642 18.40 7.53 -25.53
CA ILE A 642 19.05 7.66 -24.21
C ILE A 642 18.10 8.25 -23.16
N ARG A 643 17.34 9.30 -23.51
CA ARG A 643 16.50 10.02 -22.56
C ARG A 643 15.38 9.12 -22.05
N VAL A 644 14.63 8.53 -22.99
CA VAL A 644 13.49 7.66 -22.66
C VAL A 644 13.98 6.39 -21.94
N ALA A 645 15.09 5.80 -22.38
CA ALA A 645 15.65 4.61 -21.72
C ALA A 645 16.07 4.92 -20.26
N THR A 646 16.72 6.06 -20.03
CA THR A 646 17.10 6.49 -18.67
C THR A 646 15.89 6.70 -17.79
N ASP A 647 14.89 7.47 -18.25
CA ASP A 647 13.70 7.79 -17.45
C ASP A 647 12.86 6.56 -17.13
N THR A 648 12.65 5.68 -18.11
CA THR A 648 11.89 4.43 -17.92
C THR A 648 12.65 3.44 -17.02
N ALA A 649 13.97 3.32 -17.15
CA ALA A 649 14.78 2.46 -16.28
C ALA A 649 14.77 2.94 -14.81
N LEU A 650 14.88 4.25 -14.57
CA LEU A 650 14.76 4.83 -13.22
C LEU A 650 13.35 4.61 -12.64
N ALA A 651 12.29 4.69 -13.46
CA ALA A 651 10.92 4.37 -13.04
C ALA A 651 10.78 2.90 -12.64
N LEU A 652 11.27 1.99 -13.48
CA LEU A 652 11.21 0.55 -13.24
C LEU A 652 12.01 0.17 -12.00
N ALA A 653 13.17 0.78 -11.78
CA ALA A 653 13.98 0.54 -10.60
C ALA A 653 13.24 0.92 -9.30
N GLU A 654 12.57 2.07 -9.30
CA GLU A 654 11.72 2.49 -8.17
C GLU A 654 10.56 1.50 -8.01
N ALA A 655 9.81 1.22 -9.09
CA ALA A 655 8.66 0.31 -9.11
C ALA A 655 9.01 -1.08 -8.56
N TRP A 656 10.11 -1.69 -9.02
CA TRP A 656 10.58 -2.99 -8.56
C TRP A 656 11.19 -2.96 -7.16
N GLY A 657 11.79 -1.84 -6.75
CA GLY A 657 12.20 -1.61 -5.36
C GLY A 657 11.03 -1.79 -4.38
N TRP A 658 9.82 -1.36 -4.75
CA TRP A 658 8.61 -1.55 -3.93
C TRP A 658 8.15 -3.01 -3.82
N VAL A 659 8.38 -3.82 -4.86
CA VAL A 659 7.97 -5.23 -4.92
C VAL A 659 9.02 -6.17 -4.30
N GLY A 660 10.22 -5.67 -3.98
CA GLY A 660 11.32 -6.52 -3.55
C GLY A 660 11.96 -7.29 -4.71
N LEU A 661 12.05 -6.68 -5.90
CA LEU A 661 12.75 -7.24 -7.08
C LEU A 661 14.02 -6.45 -7.47
N PRO A 662 14.99 -6.27 -6.56
CA PRO A 662 16.12 -5.38 -6.75
C PRO A 662 17.11 -5.80 -7.85
N HIS A 663 17.19 -7.08 -8.22
CA HIS A 663 18.05 -7.56 -9.31
C HIS A 663 17.55 -7.11 -10.68
N ARG A 664 16.24 -7.05 -10.91
CA ARG A 664 15.66 -6.51 -12.17
C ARG A 664 15.81 -5.00 -12.25
N ALA A 665 15.61 -4.30 -11.13
CA ALA A 665 15.94 -2.88 -11.01
C ALA A 665 17.40 -2.62 -11.44
N THR A 666 18.32 -3.41 -10.90
CA THR A 666 19.73 -3.36 -11.28
C THR A 666 19.93 -3.62 -12.78
N GLU A 667 19.28 -4.64 -13.35
CA GLU A 667 19.40 -5.00 -14.77
C GLU A 667 18.93 -3.88 -15.71
N ALA A 668 17.73 -3.32 -15.50
CA ALA A 668 17.21 -2.23 -16.34
C ALA A 668 18.10 -0.99 -16.30
N LEU A 669 18.61 -0.62 -15.12
CA LEU A 669 19.53 0.51 -14.96
C LEU A 669 20.86 0.26 -15.68
N TYR A 670 21.41 -0.96 -15.61
CA TYR A 670 22.62 -1.32 -16.36
C TYR A 670 22.39 -1.30 -17.87
N HIS A 671 21.24 -1.77 -18.37
CA HIS A 671 20.91 -1.70 -19.79
C HIS A 671 20.85 -0.25 -20.27
N ALA A 672 20.19 0.66 -19.54
CA ALA A 672 20.18 2.09 -19.86
C ALA A 672 21.59 2.70 -19.84
N LEU A 673 22.45 2.28 -18.91
CA LEU A 673 23.85 2.72 -18.81
C LEU A 673 24.69 2.31 -20.04
N THR A 674 24.34 1.23 -20.75
CA THR A 674 25.07 0.80 -21.96
C THR A 674 24.94 1.75 -23.14
N LEU A 675 23.94 2.63 -23.13
CA LEU A 675 23.72 3.63 -24.18
C LEU A 675 24.62 4.88 -24.05
N ASP A 676 25.54 4.91 -23.08
CA ASP A 676 26.43 6.03 -22.79
C ASP A 676 25.65 7.34 -22.52
N PRO A 677 24.81 7.36 -21.45
CA PRO A 677 24.00 8.52 -21.12
C PRO A 677 24.85 9.74 -20.76
N ALA A 678 24.23 10.93 -20.82
CA ALA A 678 24.89 12.15 -20.36
C ALA A 678 25.35 11.99 -18.90
N ALA A 679 26.47 12.63 -18.55
CA ALA A 679 27.15 12.41 -17.28
C ALA A 679 26.25 12.67 -16.04
N ASP A 680 25.26 13.57 -16.15
CA ASP A 680 24.29 13.82 -15.09
C ASP A 680 23.29 12.66 -14.90
N ASP A 681 22.84 12.06 -16.00
CA ASP A 681 21.99 10.87 -16.01
C ASP A 681 22.76 9.60 -15.62
N GLU A 682 24.04 9.50 -16.00
CA GLU A 682 24.95 8.45 -15.53
C GLU A 682 25.06 8.43 -14.00
N VAL A 683 25.23 9.61 -13.36
CA VAL A 683 25.26 9.70 -11.89
C VAL A 683 23.96 9.14 -11.29
N LYS A 684 22.80 9.51 -11.83
CA LYS A 684 21.48 9.06 -11.33
C LYS A 684 21.30 7.55 -11.49
N LEU A 685 21.66 7.00 -12.65
CA LEU A 685 21.60 5.56 -12.91
C LEU A 685 22.50 4.79 -11.96
N ARG A 686 23.75 5.23 -11.76
CA ARG A 686 24.69 4.57 -10.84
C ARG A 686 24.24 4.65 -9.38
N CYS A 687 23.65 5.77 -8.94
CA CYS A 687 23.04 5.87 -7.61
C CYS A 687 21.86 4.90 -7.48
N GLY A 688 20.98 4.83 -8.48
CA GLY A 688 19.88 3.88 -8.51
C GLY A 688 20.35 2.42 -8.47
N ILE A 689 21.44 2.09 -9.16
CA ILE A 689 22.04 0.75 -9.13
C ILE A 689 22.56 0.45 -7.72
N ALA A 690 23.29 1.38 -7.11
CA ALA A 690 23.79 1.20 -5.75
C ALA A 690 22.63 0.97 -4.76
N ASP A 691 21.56 1.74 -4.85
CA ASP A 691 20.38 1.58 -3.99
C ASP A 691 19.64 0.25 -4.22
N ALA A 692 19.44 -0.16 -5.49
CA ALA A 692 18.85 -1.45 -5.82
C ALA A 692 19.73 -2.61 -5.30
N VAL A 693 21.04 -2.53 -5.50
CA VAL A 693 21.99 -3.57 -5.07
C VAL A 693 22.04 -3.73 -3.55
N ARG A 694 21.88 -2.65 -2.78
CA ARG A 694 21.84 -2.73 -1.30
C ARG A 694 20.73 -3.65 -0.78
N ALA A 695 19.60 -3.72 -1.48
CA ALA A 695 18.51 -4.64 -1.12
C ALA A 695 18.84 -6.12 -1.41
N LEU A 696 19.90 -6.43 -2.17
CA LEU A 696 20.37 -7.80 -2.45
C LEU A 696 21.43 -8.32 -1.44
N GLY A 697 21.78 -7.52 -0.43
CA GLY A 697 22.75 -7.87 0.61
C GLY A 697 24.16 -7.27 0.43
N PRO A 698 25.04 -7.42 1.44
CA PRO A 698 26.28 -6.65 1.56
C PRO A 698 27.41 -7.05 0.59
N ASP A 699 27.37 -8.26 0.00
CA ASP A 699 28.47 -8.82 -0.82
C ASP A 699 28.41 -8.44 -2.33
N ARG A 700 27.62 -7.43 -2.69
CA ARG A 700 27.30 -7.08 -4.09
C ARG A 700 27.94 -5.74 -4.54
N PRO A 701 28.09 -5.46 -5.85
CA PRO A 701 28.93 -4.34 -6.37
C PRO A 701 28.44 -2.90 -6.10
N GLY A 702 27.44 -2.67 -5.24
CA GLY A 702 26.88 -1.33 -4.97
C GLY A 702 27.90 -0.32 -4.42
N ALA A 703 28.95 -0.81 -3.75
CA ALA A 703 30.05 0.03 -3.26
C ALA A 703 30.90 0.65 -4.38
N GLU A 704 31.08 -0.06 -5.50
CA GLU A 704 31.82 0.47 -6.64
C GLU A 704 30.96 1.46 -7.42
N GLU A 705 29.67 1.17 -7.61
CA GLU A 705 28.76 2.06 -8.34
C GLU A 705 28.53 3.38 -7.60
N SER A 706 28.30 3.35 -6.29
CA SER A 706 28.19 4.58 -5.49
C SER A 706 29.50 5.38 -5.45
N ARG A 707 30.66 4.73 -5.50
CA ARG A 707 31.98 5.39 -5.59
C ARG A 707 32.16 6.08 -6.93
N ARG A 708 31.81 5.42 -8.03
CA ARG A 708 31.88 5.99 -9.40
C ARG A 708 30.91 7.16 -9.56
N ALA A 709 29.69 7.02 -9.06
CA ALA A 709 28.70 8.11 -9.05
C ALA A 709 29.25 9.35 -8.35
N LEU A 710 29.87 9.18 -7.17
CA LEU A 710 30.45 10.29 -6.42
C LEU A 710 31.65 10.93 -7.13
N ALA A 711 32.53 10.12 -7.74
CA ALA A 711 33.66 10.63 -8.51
C ALA A 711 33.20 11.46 -9.71
N LEU A 712 32.19 10.97 -10.44
CA LEU A 712 31.61 11.64 -11.59
C LEU A 712 30.87 12.93 -11.18
N ALA A 713 30.04 12.87 -10.14
CA ALA A 713 29.35 14.05 -9.62
C ALA A 713 30.33 15.14 -9.15
N SER A 714 31.44 14.74 -8.52
CA SER A 714 32.50 15.68 -8.09
C SER A 714 33.21 16.32 -9.29
N PHE A 715 33.39 15.56 -10.37
CA PHE A 715 33.99 16.07 -11.61
C PHE A 715 33.08 17.06 -12.34
N LEU A 716 31.76 16.84 -12.29
CA LEU A 716 30.77 17.75 -12.90
C LEU A 716 30.60 19.07 -12.13
N GLU A 717 31.12 19.15 -10.90
CA GLU A 717 30.97 20.30 -10.00
C GLU A 717 29.49 20.72 -9.79
N ASP A 718 28.56 19.77 -9.91
CA ASP A 718 27.13 19.99 -9.68
C ASP A 718 26.77 19.63 -8.21
N PRO A 719 26.46 20.63 -7.36
CA PRO A 719 26.13 20.38 -5.95
C PRO A 719 24.88 19.51 -5.75
N SER A 720 23.96 19.51 -6.72
CA SER A 720 22.74 18.71 -6.68
C SER A 720 23.02 17.22 -6.87
N LEU A 721 23.87 16.89 -7.86
CA LEU A 721 24.30 15.52 -8.12
C LEU A 721 25.28 15.03 -7.05
N GLU A 722 26.14 15.91 -6.55
CA GLU A 722 27.06 15.59 -5.46
C GLU A 722 26.29 15.21 -4.18
N ALA A 723 25.23 15.94 -3.83
CA ALA A 723 24.38 15.60 -2.69
C ALA A 723 23.77 14.19 -2.84
N LEU A 724 23.26 13.86 -4.03
CA LEU A 724 22.66 12.55 -4.32
C LEU A 724 23.69 11.42 -4.20
N ALA A 725 24.86 11.59 -4.84
CA ALA A 725 25.91 10.59 -4.83
C ALA A 725 26.51 10.38 -3.43
N LEU A 726 26.65 11.44 -2.63
CA LEU A 726 27.08 11.35 -1.24
C LEU A 726 26.06 10.60 -0.37
N TRP A 727 24.77 10.83 -0.57
CA TRP A 727 23.72 10.09 0.13
C TRP A 727 23.74 8.60 -0.23
N SER A 728 23.81 8.25 -1.52
CA SER A 728 23.91 6.86 -1.99
C SER A 728 25.19 6.16 -1.46
N ARG A 729 26.33 6.86 -1.46
CA ARG A 729 27.58 6.34 -0.90
C ARG A 729 27.50 6.13 0.61
N GLY A 730 26.92 7.08 1.35
CA GLY A 730 26.81 7.01 2.80
C GLY A 730 25.87 5.91 3.27
N THR A 731 24.75 5.68 2.58
CA THR A 731 23.84 4.57 2.89
C THR A 731 24.46 3.21 2.54
N THR A 732 25.24 3.12 1.47
CA THR A 732 26.04 1.91 1.18
C THR A 732 27.08 1.62 2.26
N LEU A 733 27.78 2.66 2.76
CA LEU A 733 28.74 2.53 3.87
C LEU A 733 28.07 2.09 5.18
N GLN A 734 26.84 2.55 5.43
CA GLN A 734 26.07 2.13 6.58
C GLN A 734 25.81 0.63 6.56
N ASP A 735 25.43 0.08 5.40
CA ASP A 735 25.17 -1.36 5.24
C ASP A 735 26.45 -2.21 5.38
N GLN A 736 27.61 -1.63 5.04
CA GLN A 736 28.94 -2.21 5.29
C GLN A 736 29.39 -2.12 6.75
N GLY A 737 28.64 -1.45 7.63
CA GLY A 737 28.97 -1.24 9.03
C GLY A 737 29.96 -0.10 9.30
N GLU A 738 30.38 0.65 8.28
CA GLU A 738 31.29 1.79 8.41
C GLU A 738 30.56 3.07 8.85
N LEU A 739 29.91 3.01 10.03
CA LEU A 739 28.96 4.02 10.50
C LEU A 739 29.53 5.46 10.58
N GLN A 740 30.82 5.62 10.88
CA GLN A 740 31.45 6.95 10.97
C GLN A 740 31.68 7.60 9.60
N LEU A 741 32.07 6.79 8.61
CA LEU A 741 32.22 7.28 7.23
C LEU A 741 30.85 7.50 6.58
N ALA A 742 29.89 6.62 6.85
CA ALA A 742 28.49 6.81 6.46
C ALA A 742 27.94 8.15 6.96
N ARG A 743 28.18 8.45 8.24
CA ARG A 743 27.81 9.72 8.87
C ARG A 743 28.40 10.93 8.15
N SER A 744 29.71 10.96 7.88
CA SER A 744 30.36 12.12 7.27
C SER A 744 29.83 12.41 5.86
N HIS A 745 29.61 11.36 5.05
CA HIS A 745 29.05 11.48 3.72
C HIS A 745 27.60 12.00 3.75
N ILE A 746 26.75 11.44 4.62
CA ILE A 746 25.34 11.87 4.72
C ILE A 746 25.23 13.28 5.34
N GLU A 747 26.08 13.67 6.28
CA GLU A 747 26.12 15.05 6.79
C GLU A 747 26.40 16.05 5.66
N ARG A 748 27.40 15.78 4.82
CA ARG A 748 27.68 16.62 3.64
C ARG A 748 26.53 16.61 2.64
N ALA A 749 25.91 15.45 2.39
CA ALA A 749 24.72 15.35 1.54
C ALA A 749 23.57 16.22 2.06
N THR A 750 23.28 16.17 3.37
CA THR A 750 22.23 17.01 3.97
C THR A 750 22.51 18.50 3.86
N ALA A 751 23.78 18.92 4.00
CA ALA A 751 24.17 20.32 3.85
C ALA A 751 23.97 20.82 2.41
N LEU A 752 24.41 20.04 1.42
CA LEU A 752 24.25 20.37 0.00
C LEU A 752 22.77 20.34 -0.42
N ALA A 753 22.03 19.30 -0.05
CA ALA A 753 20.60 19.18 -0.35
C ALA A 753 19.79 20.34 0.27
N SER A 754 20.15 20.77 1.49
CA SER A 754 19.55 21.95 2.11
C SER A 754 19.88 23.24 1.38
N ALA A 755 21.13 23.42 0.94
CA ALA A 755 21.56 24.61 0.20
C ALA A 755 20.87 24.72 -1.17
N MET A 756 20.66 23.59 -1.85
CA MET A 756 20.03 23.52 -3.16
C MET A 756 18.50 23.46 -3.10
N GLY A 757 17.89 23.42 -1.90
CA GLY A 757 16.44 23.33 -1.74
C GLY A 757 15.84 21.97 -2.13
N GLN A 758 16.65 20.91 -2.19
CA GLN A 758 16.22 19.55 -2.52
C GLN A 758 15.52 18.88 -1.33
N ARG A 759 14.27 19.27 -1.06
CA ARG A 759 13.52 18.86 0.14
C ARG A 759 13.37 17.34 0.28
N LEU A 760 13.19 16.63 -0.84
CA LEU A 760 13.00 15.18 -0.85
C LEU A 760 14.27 14.43 -0.42
N LEU A 761 15.38 14.73 -1.08
CA LEU A 761 16.68 14.17 -0.73
C LEU A 761 17.07 14.56 0.70
N LEU A 762 16.82 15.81 1.10
CA LEU A 762 17.08 16.27 2.47
C LEU A 762 16.29 15.45 3.51
N GLY A 763 15.00 15.21 3.28
CA GLY A 763 14.16 14.41 4.16
C GLY A 763 14.67 12.98 4.32
N ARG A 764 15.02 12.32 3.20
CA ARG A 764 15.57 10.95 3.19
C ARG A 764 16.94 10.89 3.85
N ALA A 765 17.86 11.79 3.49
CA ALA A 765 19.19 11.85 4.07
C ALA A 765 19.16 12.15 5.59
N LEU A 766 18.24 12.99 6.06
CA LEU A 766 18.02 13.22 7.50
C LEU A 766 17.44 11.98 8.21
N ALA A 767 16.58 11.21 7.54
CA ALA A 767 16.07 9.96 8.07
C ALA A 767 17.18 8.92 8.26
N ASP A 768 18.04 8.75 7.26
CA ASP A 768 19.22 7.87 7.33
C ASP A 768 20.22 8.34 8.38
N LEU A 769 20.52 9.65 8.42
CA LEU A 769 21.39 10.22 9.43
C LEU A 769 20.85 9.99 10.85
N GLY A 770 19.54 10.09 11.03
CA GLY A 770 18.85 9.77 12.28
C GLY A 770 19.04 8.30 12.69
N ARG A 771 18.93 7.37 11.74
CA ARG A 771 19.21 5.93 11.96
C ARG A 771 20.67 5.68 12.32
N ILE A 772 21.61 6.32 11.64
CA ILE A 772 23.05 6.22 11.92
C ILE A 772 23.38 6.77 13.30
N HIS A 773 22.85 7.93 13.68
CA HIS A 773 23.03 8.49 15.03
C HIS A 773 22.48 7.55 16.10
N HIS A 774 21.32 6.92 15.86
CA HIS A 774 20.80 5.91 16.78
C HIS A 774 21.74 4.70 16.91
N ALA A 775 22.27 4.18 15.79
CA ALA A 775 23.23 3.08 15.80
C ALA A 775 24.54 3.45 16.53
N LEU A 776 24.97 4.70 16.44
CA LEU A 776 26.11 5.28 17.16
C LEU A 776 25.81 5.68 18.62
N GLN A 777 24.60 5.38 19.13
CA GLN A 777 24.15 5.72 20.49
C GLN A 777 24.05 7.24 20.77
N LEU A 778 23.94 8.08 19.74
CA LEU A 778 23.75 9.53 19.80
C LEU A 778 22.25 9.87 19.79
N ARG A 779 21.54 9.55 20.88
CA ARG A 779 20.07 9.69 20.96
C ARG A 779 19.53 11.12 20.74
N PRO A 780 20.11 12.20 21.30
CA PRO A 780 19.59 13.56 21.11
C PRO A 780 19.64 13.98 19.63
N GLU A 781 20.76 13.71 18.97
CA GLU A 781 20.97 14.01 17.56
C GLU A 781 20.06 13.16 16.69
N ALA A 782 19.89 11.87 17.00
CA ALA A 782 18.97 10.99 16.28
C ALA A 782 17.53 11.52 16.33
N THR A 783 17.07 11.93 17.52
CA THR A 783 15.73 12.47 17.73
C THR A 783 15.50 13.75 16.92
N SER A 784 16.45 14.69 16.98
CA SER A 784 16.38 15.95 16.23
C SER A 784 16.35 15.75 14.72
N ARG A 785 17.22 14.88 14.18
CA ARG A 785 17.27 14.61 12.72
C ARG A 785 16.01 13.90 12.23
N LEU A 786 15.51 12.92 12.98
CA LEU A 786 14.27 12.21 12.62
C LEU A 786 13.04 13.12 12.72
N ALA A 787 12.99 14.07 13.68
CA ALA A 787 11.91 15.05 13.76
C ALA A 787 11.86 15.93 12.50
N LYS A 788 13.02 16.43 12.06
CA LYS A 788 13.10 17.24 10.84
C LYS A 788 12.79 16.44 9.57
N ALA A 789 13.23 15.18 9.50
CA ALA A 789 12.88 14.28 8.41
C ALA A 789 11.36 14.06 8.31
N LEU A 790 10.68 13.88 9.45
CA LEU A 790 9.23 13.69 9.51
C LEU A 790 8.47 14.93 9.03
N GLU A 791 8.90 16.12 9.46
CA GLU A 791 8.33 17.39 9.02
C GLU A 791 8.41 17.54 7.49
N LEU A 792 9.58 17.23 6.91
CA LEU A 792 9.78 17.29 5.47
C LEU A 792 8.93 16.25 4.73
N ALA A 793 8.90 15.00 5.21
CA ALA A 793 8.11 13.93 4.61
C ALA A 793 6.62 14.31 4.55
N ARG A 794 6.05 14.82 5.65
CA ARG A 794 4.67 15.30 5.72
C ARG A 794 4.42 16.48 4.80
N ALA A 795 5.32 17.46 4.78
CA ALA A 795 5.18 18.64 3.92
C ALA A 795 5.19 18.30 2.43
N MET A 796 5.80 17.16 2.06
CA MET A 796 5.87 16.67 0.68
C MET A 796 4.77 15.65 0.34
N GLY A 797 4.06 15.12 1.33
CA GLY A 797 3.14 14.01 1.15
C GLY A 797 3.81 12.64 0.94
N ASP A 798 5.12 12.51 1.21
CA ASP A 798 5.86 11.24 1.06
C ASP A 798 5.52 10.30 2.23
N ARG A 799 4.41 9.57 2.07
CA ARG A 799 3.87 8.64 3.07
C ARG A 799 4.81 7.49 3.39
N HIS A 800 5.68 7.11 2.47
CA HIS A 800 6.61 6.01 2.68
C HIS A 800 7.82 6.43 3.52
N THR A 801 8.41 7.58 3.22
CA THR A 801 9.44 8.15 4.09
C THR A 801 8.84 8.48 5.46
N GLU A 802 7.61 9.00 5.52
CA GLU A 802 6.87 9.23 6.77
C GLU A 802 6.75 7.94 7.60
N LEU A 803 6.26 6.84 7.01
CA LEU A 803 6.16 5.54 7.65
C LEU A 803 7.51 5.04 8.19
N GLY A 804 8.57 5.14 7.37
CA GLY A 804 9.92 4.74 7.74
C GLY A 804 10.51 5.59 8.87
N VAL A 805 10.25 6.89 8.87
CA VAL A 805 10.71 7.83 9.90
C VAL A 805 9.96 7.61 11.22
N LEU A 806 8.63 7.47 11.21
CA LEU A 806 7.85 7.17 12.41
C LEU A 806 8.30 5.85 13.06
N SER A 807 8.56 4.82 12.23
CA SER A 807 9.11 3.54 12.67
C SER A 807 10.50 3.66 13.30
N ALA A 808 11.33 4.60 12.83
CA ALA A 808 12.64 4.89 13.38
C ALA A 808 12.56 5.75 14.65
N GLN A 809 11.68 6.77 14.68
CA GLN A 809 11.43 7.62 15.85
C GLN A 809 10.99 6.80 17.05
N ALA A 810 10.12 5.81 16.86
CA ALA A 810 9.69 4.89 17.89
C ALA A 810 10.85 4.16 18.62
N ARG A 811 12.04 4.07 18.03
CA ARG A 811 13.22 3.44 18.65
C ARG A 811 14.05 4.38 19.50
N VAL A 812 13.89 5.70 19.32
CA VAL A 812 14.70 6.73 19.99
C VAL A 812 13.90 7.56 20.97
N LEU A 813 12.58 7.67 20.75
CA LEU A 813 11.68 8.42 21.59
C LEU A 813 11.39 7.69 22.92
N PRO A 814 11.07 8.43 23.99
CA PRO A 814 10.57 7.84 25.23
C PRO A 814 9.20 7.19 25.02
N GLN A 815 8.75 6.38 25.99
CA GLN A 815 7.63 5.44 25.83
C GLN A 815 6.35 6.06 25.23
N GLU A 816 5.77 7.09 25.85
CA GLU A 816 4.50 7.68 25.39
C GLU A 816 4.58 8.23 23.95
N PRO A 817 5.57 9.07 23.58
CA PRO A 817 5.76 9.48 22.19
C PRO A 817 6.07 8.33 21.22
N ALA A 818 6.81 7.31 21.67
CA ALA A 818 7.10 6.13 20.84
C ALA A 818 5.84 5.34 20.50
N GLN A 819 4.89 5.20 21.44
CA GLN A 819 3.61 4.56 21.18
C GLN A 819 2.81 5.32 20.11
N ARG A 820 2.73 6.64 20.23
CA ARG A 820 1.99 7.48 19.27
C ARG A 820 2.60 7.35 17.88
N ALA A 821 3.92 7.41 17.77
CA ALA A 821 4.63 7.23 16.51
C ALA A 821 4.37 5.84 15.89
N LEU A 822 4.35 4.77 16.70
CA LEU A 822 4.03 3.42 16.22
C LEU A 822 2.57 3.27 15.79
N ALA A 823 1.63 3.87 16.53
CA ALA A 823 0.21 3.82 16.19
C ALA A 823 -0.07 4.57 14.87
N GLU A 824 0.55 5.74 14.69
CA GLU A 824 0.48 6.49 13.44
C GLU A 824 1.14 5.74 12.28
N ALA A 825 2.33 5.17 12.51
CA ALA A 825 2.98 4.30 11.52
C ALA A 825 2.10 3.11 11.15
N LEU A 826 1.40 2.51 12.10
CA LEU A 826 0.50 1.38 11.84
C LEU A 826 -0.68 1.80 10.97
N GLN A 827 -1.29 2.96 11.22
CA GLN A 827 -2.36 3.48 10.37
C GLN A 827 -1.87 3.73 8.94
N LEU A 828 -0.70 4.33 8.79
CA LEU A 828 -0.08 4.52 7.46
C LEU A 828 0.24 3.20 6.77
N ALA A 829 0.73 2.19 7.49
CA ALA A 829 0.97 0.86 6.94
C ALA A 829 -0.32 0.14 6.52
N ILE A 830 -1.46 0.45 7.16
CA ILE A 830 -2.78 -0.04 6.76
C ILE A 830 -3.23 0.67 5.48
N THR A 831 -3.12 2.00 5.41
CA THR A 831 -3.50 2.75 4.20
C THR A 831 -2.67 2.38 2.98
N LEU A 832 -1.40 2.01 3.19
CA LEU A 832 -0.48 1.62 2.11
C LEU A 832 -0.50 0.11 1.81
N ASP A 833 -1.38 -0.68 2.45
CA ASP A 833 -1.48 -2.15 2.38
C ASP A 833 -0.13 -2.89 2.58
N ARG A 834 0.70 -2.42 3.50
CA ARG A 834 2.02 -3.02 3.82
C ARG A 834 1.92 -4.04 4.96
N ARG A 835 1.32 -5.21 4.71
CA ARG A 835 0.98 -6.21 5.73
C ARG A 835 2.18 -6.70 6.57
N SER A 836 3.33 -6.91 5.94
CA SER A 836 4.55 -7.34 6.62
C SER A 836 5.06 -6.28 7.62
N LEU A 837 4.94 -5.00 7.24
CA LEU A 837 5.23 -3.87 8.13
C LEU A 837 4.17 -3.73 9.23
N GLN A 838 2.89 -3.92 8.94
CA GLN A 838 1.82 -3.93 9.94
C GLN A 838 2.11 -4.96 11.04
N GLY A 839 2.49 -6.20 10.68
CA GLY A 839 2.85 -7.24 11.65
C GLY A 839 4.03 -6.81 12.54
N SER A 840 5.07 -6.22 11.94
CA SER A 840 6.26 -5.77 12.66
C SER A 840 5.98 -4.59 13.60
N LEU A 841 5.13 -3.64 13.17
CA LEU A 841 4.70 -2.50 13.97
C LEU A 841 3.81 -2.93 15.14
N ARG A 842 2.89 -3.88 14.92
CA ARG A 842 2.06 -4.46 15.98
C ARG A 842 2.89 -5.24 17.00
N ALA A 843 3.87 -6.02 16.56
CA ALA A 843 4.78 -6.72 17.48
C ALA A 843 5.54 -5.73 18.39
N ARG A 844 5.95 -4.57 17.85
CA ARG A 844 6.58 -3.50 18.63
C ARG A 844 5.62 -2.79 19.58
N LEU A 845 4.39 -2.48 19.15
CA LEU A 845 3.36 -1.93 20.03
C LEU A 845 3.09 -2.87 21.20
N GLY A 846 3.01 -4.18 20.93
CA GLY A 846 2.84 -5.19 21.97
C GLY A 846 4.04 -5.28 22.93
N ALA A 847 5.27 -5.17 22.43
CA ALA A 847 6.45 -5.09 23.29
C ALA A 847 6.43 -3.84 24.20
N LEU A 848 6.05 -2.67 23.67
CA LEU A 848 5.92 -1.44 24.47
C LEU A 848 4.76 -1.51 25.49
N ALA A 849 3.69 -2.23 25.16
CA ALA A 849 2.60 -2.51 26.10
C ALA A 849 3.07 -3.43 27.25
N LEU A 850 3.95 -4.40 26.97
CA LEU A 850 4.57 -5.23 28.01
C LEU A 850 5.41 -4.43 28.99
N GLU A 851 6.21 -3.48 28.51
CA GLU A 851 7.02 -2.61 29.37
C GLU A 851 6.17 -1.77 30.33
N ARG A 852 4.95 -1.40 29.91
CA ARG A 852 3.98 -0.65 30.72
C ARG A 852 3.07 -1.54 31.55
N ALA A 853 3.28 -2.86 31.51
CA ALA A 853 2.43 -3.86 32.13
C ALA A 853 0.96 -3.84 31.66
N ASP A 854 0.66 -3.28 30.48
CA ASP A 854 -0.65 -3.40 29.84
C ASP A 854 -0.74 -4.73 29.08
N HIS A 855 -1.03 -5.79 29.82
CA HIS A 855 -1.06 -7.13 29.27
C HIS A 855 -2.19 -7.36 28.26
N ALA A 856 -3.31 -6.64 28.38
CA ALA A 856 -4.45 -6.80 27.49
C ALA A 856 -4.11 -6.28 26.09
N GLU A 857 -3.55 -5.08 26.01
CA GLU A 857 -3.09 -4.50 24.76
C GLU A 857 -1.92 -5.29 24.16
N ALA A 858 -0.98 -5.74 25.00
CA ALA A 858 0.13 -6.58 24.57
C ALA A 858 -0.35 -7.86 23.87
N ILE A 859 -1.28 -8.59 24.50
CA ILE A 859 -1.86 -9.81 23.93
C ILE A 859 -2.57 -9.49 22.61
N ALA A 860 -3.41 -8.46 22.56
CA ALA A 860 -4.16 -8.09 21.36
C ALA A 860 -3.24 -7.78 20.17
N GLN A 861 -2.21 -6.95 20.38
CA GLN A 861 -1.28 -6.57 19.31
C GLN A 861 -0.38 -7.72 18.87
N LEU A 862 0.14 -8.52 19.81
CA LEU A 862 1.01 -9.65 19.51
C LEU A 862 0.24 -10.79 18.82
N THR A 863 -1.01 -11.08 19.21
CA THR A 863 -1.86 -12.04 18.51
C THR A 863 -2.05 -11.62 17.05
N ARG A 864 -2.41 -10.35 16.80
CA ARG A 864 -2.59 -9.88 15.42
C ARG A 864 -1.28 -9.88 14.62
N ALA A 865 -0.14 -9.58 15.26
CA ALA A 865 1.17 -9.70 14.64
C ALA A 865 1.51 -11.15 14.24
N THR A 866 1.18 -12.13 15.10
CA THR A 866 1.39 -13.55 14.78
C THR A 866 0.51 -14.03 13.63
N GLU A 867 -0.74 -13.59 13.55
CA GLU A 867 -1.62 -13.93 12.42
C GLU A 867 -1.06 -13.41 11.08
N LEU A 868 -0.65 -12.14 11.05
CA LEU A 868 -0.08 -11.52 9.84
C LEU A 868 1.22 -12.22 9.41
N HIS A 869 2.17 -12.41 10.34
CA HIS A 869 3.43 -13.07 10.00
C HIS A 869 3.27 -14.54 9.61
N HIS A 870 2.25 -15.22 10.12
CA HIS A 870 1.93 -16.58 9.70
C HIS A 870 1.40 -16.61 8.26
N GLN A 871 0.47 -15.71 7.93
CA GLN A 871 -0.10 -15.57 6.58
C GLN A 871 0.95 -15.16 5.54
N ASP A 872 1.93 -14.35 5.94
CA ASP A 872 3.03 -13.90 5.09
C ASP A 872 4.15 -14.96 4.92
N GLY A 873 4.07 -16.12 5.58
CA GLY A 873 5.15 -17.12 5.58
C GLY A 873 6.44 -16.66 6.28
N ALA A 874 6.41 -15.52 6.98
CA ALA A 874 7.58 -14.89 7.61
C ALA A 874 7.95 -15.56 8.96
N LEU A 875 8.36 -16.82 8.90
CA LEU A 875 8.52 -17.69 10.07
C LEU A 875 9.45 -17.16 11.16
N GLN A 876 10.54 -16.47 10.79
CA GLN A 876 11.40 -15.83 11.80
C GLN A 876 10.64 -14.76 12.60
N ARG A 877 9.95 -13.85 11.90
CA ARG A 877 9.18 -12.78 12.54
C ARG A 877 7.98 -13.31 13.31
N TRP A 878 7.33 -14.33 12.76
CA TRP A 878 6.27 -15.08 13.43
C TRP A 878 6.75 -15.66 14.76
N GLY A 879 7.86 -16.42 14.77
CA GLY A 879 8.37 -17.05 15.99
C GLY A 879 8.81 -16.03 17.05
N LEU A 880 9.37 -14.90 16.63
CA LEU A 880 9.69 -13.79 17.55
C LEU A 880 8.43 -13.15 18.14
N ALA A 881 7.38 -12.93 17.34
CA ALA A 881 6.10 -12.41 17.82
C ALA A 881 5.40 -13.41 18.76
N VAL A 882 5.47 -14.72 18.47
CA VAL A 882 4.95 -15.78 19.34
C VAL A 882 5.69 -15.81 20.68
N ALA A 883 7.01 -15.69 20.70
CA ALA A 883 7.78 -15.59 21.95
C ALA A 883 7.32 -14.39 22.79
N GLY A 884 7.12 -13.23 22.16
CA GLY A 884 6.53 -12.05 22.80
C GLY A 884 5.13 -12.32 23.36
N LEU A 885 4.24 -12.93 22.58
CA LEU A 885 2.88 -13.30 23.01
C LEU A 885 2.91 -14.25 24.21
N GLY A 886 3.82 -15.22 24.22
CA GLY A 886 4.03 -16.13 25.34
C GLY A 886 4.42 -15.38 26.62
N SER A 887 5.34 -14.42 26.52
CA SER A 887 5.71 -13.56 27.65
C SER A 887 4.52 -12.73 28.15
N ALA A 888 3.73 -12.14 27.25
CA ALA A 888 2.52 -11.38 27.61
C ALA A 888 1.48 -12.23 28.33
N LEU A 889 1.21 -13.43 27.82
CA LEU A 889 0.28 -14.38 28.45
C LEU A 889 0.78 -14.84 29.83
N ASN A 890 2.09 -15.05 30.01
CA ASN A 890 2.67 -15.41 31.30
C ASN A 890 2.52 -14.30 32.34
N GLN A 891 2.80 -13.05 31.95
CA GLN A 891 2.68 -11.90 32.85
C GLN A 891 1.21 -11.68 33.25
N ALA A 892 0.26 -11.91 32.33
CA ALA A 892 -1.18 -11.91 32.57
C ALA A 892 -1.70 -13.12 33.39
N GLY A 893 -0.83 -14.07 33.76
CA GLY A 893 -1.22 -15.28 34.50
C GLY A 893 -1.88 -16.38 33.64
N GLN A 894 -1.97 -16.23 32.33
CA GLN A 894 -2.54 -17.21 31.39
C GLN A 894 -1.52 -18.27 30.96
N THR A 895 -0.82 -18.88 31.90
CA THR A 895 0.32 -19.80 31.64
C THR A 895 -0.06 -21.06 30.86
N ALA A 896 -1.32 -21.54 30.99
CA ALA A 896 -1.82 -22.65 30.18
C ALA A 896 -2.01 -22.29 28.70
N HIS A 897 -2.35 -21.03 28.42
CA HIS A 897 -2.45 -20.53 27.05
C HIS A 897 -1.05 -20.31 26.46
N ALA A 898 -0.15 -19.66 27.22
CA ALA A 898 1.24 -19.45 26.83
C ALA A 898 1.93 -20.77 26.44
N GLN A 899 1.76 -21.82 27.27
CA GLN A 899 2.34 -23.14 27.02
C GLN A 899 1.87 -23.74 25.70
N ARG A 900 0.56 -23.71 25.41
CA ARG A 900 0.02 -24.24 24.14
C ARG A 900 0.59 -23.52 22.92
N VAL A 901 0.60 -22.18 22.94
CA VAL A 901 1.05 -21.36 21.80
C VAL A 901 2.55 -21.55 21.56
N LEU A 902 3.37 -21.52 22.62
CA LEU A 902 4.82 -21.69 22.50
C LEU A 902 5.21 -23.12 22.12
N SER A 903 4.54 -24.15 22.64
CA SER A 903 4.77 -25.54 22.22
C SER A 903 4.44 -25.75 20.74
N HIS A 904 3.35 -25.14 20.25
CA HIS A 904 3.02 -25.17 18.84
C HIS A 904 4.08 -24.48 17.98
N ALA A 905 4.59 -23.31 18.42
CA ALA A 905 5.69 -22.64 17.72
C ALA A 905 6.97 -23.48 17.66
N LEU A 906 7.28 -24.25 18.70
CA LEU A 906 8.42 -25.14 18.69
C LEU A 906 8.23 -26.33 17.74
N GLN A 907 7.01 -26.84 17.59
CA GLN A 907 6.68 -27.88 16.60
C GLN A 907 6.86 -27.35 15.17
N VAL A 908 6.38 -26.14 14.89
CA VAL A 908 6.46 -25.53 13.55
C VAL A 908 7.91 -25.16 13.19
N THR A 909 8.71 -24.72 14.17
CA THR A 909 10.10 -24.29 13.94
C THR A 909 11.13 -25.42 14.09
N GLY A 910 10.77 -26.55 14.69
CA GLY A 910 11.69 -27.62 15.09
C GLY A 910 12.40 -28.33 13.93
N ASP A 911 11.73 -28.49 12.80
CA ASP A 911 12.28 -29.17 11.61
C ASP A 911 13.14 -28.23 10.73
N ARG A 912 13.37 -26.98 11.15
CA ARG A 912 14.03 -25.94 10.35
C ARG A 912 15.28 -25.38 11.04
N GLU A 913 16.29 -25.00 10.25
CA GLU A 913 17.54 -24.38 10.75
C GLU A 913 17.31 -22.91 11.21
N MET A 914 16.62 -22.72 12.34
CA MET A 914 16.34 -21.40 12.91
C MET A 914 16.73 -21.29 14.40
N PRO A 915 18.03 -21.43 14.74
CA PRO A 915 18.49 -21.58 16.13
C PRO A 915 18.15 -20.39 17.02
N GLN A 916 18.24 -19.15 16.51
CA GLN A 916 17.94 -17.95 17.29
C GLN A 916 16.45 -17.84 17.68
N VAL A 917 15.55 -18.19 16.76
CA VAL A 917 14.09 -18.15 17.00
C VAL A 917 13.71 -19.25 17.98
N GLN A 918 14.22 -20.47 17.76
CA GLN A 918 14.01 -21.60 18.66
C GLN A 918 14.52 -21.30 20.07
N ALA A 919 15.72 -20.71 20.22
CA ALA A 919 16.26 -20.32 21.52
C ALA A 919 15.36 -19.33 22.25
N ARG A 920 14.78 -18.35 21.54
CA ARG A 920 13.89 -17.33 22.11
C ARG A 920 12.53 -17.90 22.49
N VAL A 921 11.94 -18.76 21.66
CA VAL A 921 10.71 -19.50 22.00
C VAL A 921 10.92 -20.41 23.21
N ARG A 922 12.06 -21.12 23.28
CA ARG A 922 12.44 -21.95 24.44
C ARG A 922 12.64 -21.13 25.71
N ALA A 923 13.22 -19.93 25.62
CA ALA A 923 13.37 -19.04 26.77
C ALA A 923 12.00 -18.66 27.37
N SER A 924 11.03 -18.25 26.53
CA SER A 924 9.66 -17.96 26.99
C SER A 924 8.92 -19.20 27.51
N LEU A 925 9.19 -20.39 26.95
CA LEU A 925 8.68 -21.66 27.49
C LEU A 925 9.25 -21.95 28.88
N ALA A 926 10.54 -21.73 29.10
CA ALA A 926 11.16 -21.89 30.41
C ALA A 926 10.55 -20.95 31.46
N GLU A 927 10.28 -19.69 31.11
CA GLU A 927 9.54 -18.77 31.98
C GLU A 927 8.13 -19.28 32.30
N THR A 928 7.44 -19.84 31.30
CA THR A 928 6.10 -20.42 31.44
C THR A 928 6.10 -21.60 32.42
N GLU A 929 7.04 -22.53 32.26
CA GLU A 929 7.13 -23.73 33.11
C GLU A 929 7.61 -23.39 34.52
N LEU A 930 8.49 -22.40 34.68
CA LEU A 930 8.85 -21.86 35.99
C LEU A 930 7.63 -21.26 36.70
N ALA A 931 6.79 -20.48 35.99
CA ALA A 931 5.55 -19.93 36.54
C ALA A 931 4.50 -21.01 36.88
N ARG A 932 4.63 -22.21 36.31
CA ARG A 932 3.81 -23.40 36.63
C ARG A 932 4.47 -24.34 37.64
N GLU A 933 5.59 -23.92 38.24
CA GLU A 933 6.36 -24.68 39.24
C GLU A 933 6.94 -26.01 38.72
N ARG A 934 7.15 -26.12 37.40
CA ARG A 934 7.79 -27.29 36.76
C ARG A 934 9.28 -27.03 36.50
N LEU A 935 10.07 -27.08 37.57
CA LEU A 935 11.49 -26.70 37.55
C LEU A 935 12.34 -27.54 36.58
N ALA A 936 12.08 -28.85 36.47
CA ALA A 936 12.83 -29.74 35.57
C ALA A 936 12.59 -29.40 34.09
N ASP A 937 11.32 -29.17 33.72
CA ASP A 937 10.95 -28.78 32.34
C ASP A 937 11.52 -27.39 32.01
N ALA A 938 11.45 -26.44 32.96
CA ALA A 938 12.02 -25.11 32.81
C ALA A 938 13.55 -25.16 32.58
N LEU A 939 14.28 -25.97 33.37
CA LEU A 939 15.73 -26.13 33.22
C LEU A 939 16.08 -26.77 31.87
N SER A 940 15.34 -27.80 31.45
CA SER A 940 15.53 -28.46 30.15
C SER A 940 15.37 -27.48 28.99
N HIS A 941 14.38 -26.59 29.04
CA HIS A 941 14.19 -25.57 28.02
C HIS A 941 15.32 -24.53 27.98
N VAL A 942 15.86 -24.12 29.15
CA VAL A 942 17.02 -23.22 29.22
C VAL A 942 18.27 -23.87 28.63
N GLU A 943 18.57 -25.12 29.00
CA GLU A 943 19.74 -25.85 28.49
C GLU A 943 19.66 -26.04 26.97
N ALA A 944 18.49 -26.41 26.46
CA ALA A 944 18.26 -26.53 25.02
C ALA A 944 18.39 -25.17 24.30
N ALA A 945 17.94 -24.07 24.90
CA ALA A 945 18.13 -22.73 24.33
C ALA A 945 19.61 -22.31 24.32
N GLN A 946 20.37 -22.62 25.37
CA GLN A 946 21.81 -22.36 25.46
C GLN A 946 22.59 -23.17 24.41
N ALA A 947 22.23 -24.45 24.22
CA ALA A 947 22.86 -25.30 23.21
C ALA A 947 22.69 -24.77 21.78
N LEU A 948 21.60 -24.07 21.48
CA LEU A 948 21.36 -23.47 20.17
C LEU A 948 22.19 -22.20 19.89
N LEU A 949 22.79 -21.59 20.92
CA LEU A 949 23.52 -20.32 20.82
C LEU A 949 25.06 -20.49 20.75
N GLN A 950 25.55 -21.72 20.56
CA GLN A 950 26.91 -22.21 20.91
C GLN A 950 28.16 -21.47 20.38
N ASP A 951 28.06 -20.40 19.57
CA ASP A 951 29.21 -19.63 19.05
C ASP A 951 29.07 -18.10 19.16
N ALA A 952 28.00 -17.58 19.78
CA ALA A 952 27.80 -16.14 19.94
C ALA A 952 28.21 -15.66 21.33
N ALA A 953 28.99 -14.56 21.41
CA ALA A 953 29.19 -13.83 22.66
C ALA A 953 27.83 -13.55 23.33
N PRO A 954 27.71 -13.58 24.68
CA PRO A 954 26.41 -13.53 25.35
C PRO A 954 25.72 -12.19 25.09
N GLY A 955 24.89 -12.17 24.04
CA GLY A 955 23.93 -11.11 23.77
C GLY A 955 22.86 -11.05 24.86
N GLU A 956 21.90 -10.15 24.70
CA GLU A 956 20.82 -9.93 25.66
C GLU A 956 20.05 -11.22 26.03
N LEU A 957 19.80 -12.09 25.04
CA LEU A 957 19.14 -13.39 25.25
C LEU A 957 19.98 -14.35 26.10
N GLY A 958 21.30 -14.42 25.86
CA GLY A 958 22.20 -15.28 26.64
C GLY A 958 22.27 -14.86 28.10
N ARG A 959 22.32 -13.54 28.36
CA ARG A 959 22.26 -12.96 29.71
C ARG A 959 20.93 -13.25 30.40
N SER A 960 19.82 -13.14 29.66
CA SER A 960 18.48 -13.45 30.16
C SER A 960 18.34 -14.93 30.53
N LEU A 961 18.87 -15.84 29.70
CA LEU A 961 18.90 -17.28 29.99
C LEU A 961 19.74 -17.62 31.22
N ALA A 962 20.91 -16.97 31.40
CA ALA A 962 21.74 -17.16 32.58
C ALA A 962 21.04 -16.72 33.87
N LEU A 963 20.36 -15.56 33.85
CA LEU A 963 19.55 -15.08 34.96
C LEU A 963 18.37 -16.02 35.27
N LEU A 964 17.68 -16.50 34.23
CA LEU A 964 16.59 -17.46 34.37
C LEU A 964 17.06 -18.78 34.97
N ARG A 965 18.23 -19.27 34.56
CA ARG A 965 18.88 -20.45 35.14
C ARG A 965 19.19 -20.27 36.62
N ALA A 966 19.80 -19.15 37.00
CA ALA A 966 20.05 -18.81 38.40
C ALA A 966 18.76 -18.78 39.22
N THR A 967 17.68 -18.22 38.64
CA THR A 967 16.35 -18.16 39.24
C THR A 967 15.79 -19.58 39.46
N ILE A 968 15.89 -20.47 38.47
CA ILE A 968 15.42 -21.86 38.56
C ILE A 968 16.18 -22.62 39.66
N HIS A 969 17.51 -22.53 39.71
CA HIS A 969 18.32 -23.14 40.77
C HIS A 969 17.94 -22.61 42.17
N ARG A 970 17.65 -21.31 42.29
CA ARG A 970 17.18 -20.72 43.56
C ARG A 970 15.84 -21.30 44.00
N TYR A 971 14.88 -21.45 43.09
CA TYR A 971 13.60 -22.09 43.40
C TYR A 971 13.74 -23.60 43.70
N GLY A 972 14.74 -24.27 43.11
CA GLY A 972 15.08 -25.66 43.39
C GLY A 972 15.89 -25.89 44.69
N GLY A 973 16.33 -24.82 45.37
CA GLY A 973 17.13 -24.90 46.60
C GLY A 973 18.64 -25.05 46.38
N GLU A 974 19.12 -25.04 45.13
CA GLU A 974 20.54 -25.14 44.76
C GLU A 974 21.24 -23.78 44.85
N LEU A 975 21.28 -23.21 46.05
CA LEU A 975 21.68 -21.82 46.28
C LEU A 975 23.14 -21.52 45.89
N GLU A 976 24.05 -22.49 45.95
CA GLU A 976 25.45 -22.29 45.52
C GLU A 976 25.56 -22.14 44.00
N ALA A 977 24.86 -22.99 43.24
CA ALA A 977 24.81 -22.91 41.78
C ALA A 977 24.15 -21.60 41.33
N ALA A 978 23.03 -21.22 41.96
CA ALA A 978 22.37 -19.95 41.70
C ALA A 978 23.28 -18.74 41.96
N GLN A 979 24.06 -18.78 43.05
CA GLN A 979 24.97 -17.70 43.42
C GLN A 979 26.17 -17.60 42.46
N ALA A 980 26.74 -18.73 42.03
CA ALA A 980 27.83 -18.76 41.07
C ALA A 980 27.42 -18.10 39.75
N LEU A 981 26.25 -18.49 39.20
CA LEU A 981 25.70 -17.93 37.97
C LEU A 981 25.39 -16.44 38.07
N ALA A 982 24.82 -16.00 39.19
CA ALA A 982 24.51 -14.58 39.40
C ALA A 982 25.78 -13.71 39.53
N ASN A 983 26.85 -14.23 40.16
CA ASN A 983 28.14 -13.55 40.22
C ASN A 983 28.78 -13.42 38.83
N GLU A 984 28.81 -14.50 38.06
CA GLU A 984 29.33 -14.51 36.69
C GLU A 984 28.60 -13.49 35.81
N LEU A 985 27.26 -13.50 35.84
CA LEU A 985 26.45 -12.55 35.07
C LEU A 985 26.72 -11.10 35.47
N ARG A 986 26.93 -10.83 36.77
CA ARG A 986 27.24 -9.48 37.26
C ARG A 986 28.60 -8.97 36.76
N GLU A 987 29.58 -9.84 36.60
CA GLU A 987 30.91 -9.46 36.10
C GLU A 987 30.93 -9.28 34.57
N VAL A 988 30.21 -10.13 33.84
CA VAL A 988 30.23 -10.15 32.37
C VAL A 988 29.26 -9.14 31.75
N ALA A 989 28.23 -8.69 32.48
CA ALA A 989 27.20 -7.81 31.95
C ALA A 989 27.71 -6.37 31.66
N PRO A 990 27.64 -5.90 30.39
CA PRO A 990 28.10 -4.55 30.03
C PRO A 990 27.14 -3.45 30.51
N ASP A 991 25.83 -3.74 30.54
CA ASP A 991 24.80 -2.76 30.88
C ASP A 991 24.46 -2.72 32.39
N PRO A 992 24.10 -1.54 32.95
CA PRO A 992 23.76 -1.40 34.37
C PRO A 992 22.55 -2.23 34.82
N ILE A 993 21.57 -2.44 33.93
CA ILE A 993 20.31 -3.13 34.24
C ILE A 993 20.54 -4.62 34.47
N SER A 994 21.28 -5.28 33.57
CA SER A 994 21.64 -6.69 33.71
C SER A 994 22.48 -6.92 34.99
N ARG A 995 23.39 -5.99 35.31
CA ARG A 995 24.14 -6.01 36.57
C ARG A 995 23.24 -5.83 37.79
N ALA A 996 22.27 -4.92 37.74
CA ALA A 996 21.30 -4.72 38.80
C ALA A 996 20.44 -5.97 39.02
N ARG A 997 19.92 -6.59 37.95
CA ARG A 997 19.13 -7.84 38.03
C ARG A 997 19.91 -8.99 38.63
N ALA A 998 21.16 -9.19 38.21
CA ALA A 998 22.05 -10.20 38.80
C ALA A 998 22.32 -9.93 40.30
N THR A 999 22.55 -8.65 40.65
CA THR A 999 22.77 -8.23 42.03
C THR A 999 21.52 -8.42 42.91
N LEU A 1000 20.32 -8.19 42.35
CA LEU A 1000 19.06 -8.47 43.03
C LEU A 1000 18.84 -9.97 43.27
N GLU A 1001 19.25 -10.85 42.35
CA GLU A 1001 19.23 -12.30 42.61
C GLU A 1001 20.19 -12.69 43.74
N LEU A 1002 21.39 -12.08 43.82
CA LEU A 1002 22.29 -12.27 44.97
C LEU A 1002 21.65 -11.81 46.29
N ALA A 1003 20.94 -10.68 46.28
CA ALA A 1003 20.20 -10.20 47.44
C ALA A 1003 19.11 -11.18 47.87
N ARG A 1004 18.32 -11.72 46.93
CA ARG A 1004 17.29 -12.75 47.21
C ARG A 1004 17.90 -14.00 47.83
N ILE A 1005 19.05 -14.47 47.33
CA ILE A 1005 19.78 -15.61 47.90
C ILE A 1005 20.25 -15.30 49.33
N ALA A 1006 20.76 -14.09 49.59
CA ALA A 1006 21.19 -13.66 50.92
C ALA A 1006 20.01 -13.60 51.92
N VAL A 1007 18.84 -13.12 51.50
CA VAL A 1007 17.61 -13.15 52.31
C VAL A 1007 17.22 -14.58 52.68
N ILE A 1008 17.22 -15.51 51.71
CA ILE A 1008 16.91 -16.93 51.96
C ILE A 1008 17.89 -17.56 52.96
N ARG A 1009 19.17 -17.19 52.89
CA ARG A 1009 20.22 -17.63 53.84
C ARG A 1009 20.19 -16.90 55.18
N ARG A 1010 19.24 -15.99 55.40
CA ARG A 1010 19.15 -15.12 56.58
C ARG A 1010 20.41 -14.28 56.83
N GLN A 1011 21.02 -13.77 55.76
CA GLN A 1011 22.19 -12.88 55.80
C GLN A 1011 21.75 -11.44 55.50
N GLY A 1012 20.95 -10.84 56.39
CA GLY A 1012 20.34 -9.53 56.13
C GLY A 1012 21.31 -8.39 55.85
N PRO A 1013 22.49 -8.24 56.50
CA PRO A 1013 23.42 -7.16 56.19
C PRO A 1013 23.97 -7.27 54.76
N ARG A 1014 24.33 -8.49 54.33
CA ARG A 1014 24.76 -8.75 52.95
C ARG A 1014 23.64 -8.55 51.94
N ALA A 1015 22.41 -8.90 52.29
CA ALA A 1015 21.26 -8.64 51.44
C ALA A 1015 21.08 -7.14 51.22
N LEU A 1016 21.16 -6.32 52.29
CA LEU A 1016 21.07 -4.86 52.21
C LEU A 1016 22.20 -4.26 51.37
N GLU A 1017 23.44 -4.71 51.52
CA GLU A 1017 24.57 -4.28 50.68
C GLU A 1017 24.31 -4.53 49.19
N HIS A 1018 23.82 -5.73 48.84
CA HIS A 1018 23.46 -6.05 47.45
C HIS A 1018 22.31 -5.20 46.92
N ILE A 1019 21.31 -4.92 47.75
CA ILE A 1019 20.16 -4.08 47.37
C ILE A 1019 20.60 -2.64 47.12
N GLU A 1020 21.45 -2.07 47.97
CA GLU A 1020 21.97 -0.72 47.78
C GLU A 1020 22.82 -0.61 46.51
N ALA A 1021 23.66 -1.61 46.24
CA ALA A 1021 24.40 -1.70 44.98
C ALA A 1021 23.47 -1.79 43.76
N ALA A 1022 22.38 -2.57 43.85
CA ALA A 1022 21.40 -2.67 42.76
C ALA A 1022 20.61 -1.37 42.57
N LEU A 1023 20.18 -0.71 43.64
CA LEU A 1023 19.48 0.58 43.58
C LEU A 1023 20.38 1.68 43.01
N GLY A 1024 21.68 1.70 43.36
CA GLY A 1024 22.64 2.63 42.79
C GLY A 1024 22.87 2.42 41.28
N LEU A 1025 22.79 1.17 40.79
CA LEU A 1025 22.82 0.87 39.36
C LEU A 1025 21.54 1.26 38.62
N LEU A 1026 20.40 1.29 39.33
CA LEU A 1026 19.08 1.65 38.80
C LEU A 1026 18.77 3.13 38.96
N ASP A 1027 19.60 3.90 39.67
CA ASP A 1027 19.39 5.32 39.90
C ASP A 1027 19.48 6.11 38.59
N GLY A 1028 18.51 7.00 38.35
CA GLY A 1028 18.36 7.70 37.07
C GLY A 1028 17.89 6.85 35.88
N THR A 1029 17.55 5.57 36.08
CA THR A 1029 16.96 4.72 35.02
C THR A 1029 15.43 4.79 35.01
N GLU A 1030 14.80 4.66 33.84
CA GLU A 1030 13.33 4.61 33.69
C GLU A 1030 12.71 3.25 34.11
N HIS A 1031 13.49 2.34 34.69
CA HIS A 1031 13.07 0.97 35.01
C HIS A 1031 12.39 0.86 36.39
N VAL A 1032 11.17 1.38 36.46
CA VAL A 1032 10.38 1.47 37.70
C VAL A 1032 10.11 0.08 38.31
N SER A 1033 9.88 -0.95 37.48
CA SER A 1033 9.60 -2.31 37.94
C SER A 1033 10.74 -2.92 38.75
N GLU A 1034 11.99 -2.76 38.29
CA GLU A 1034 13.19 -3.27 38.95
C GLU A 1034 13.46 -2.53 40.27
N GLN A 1035 13.21 -1.22 40.32
CA GLN A 1035 13.31 -0.43 41.55
C GLN A 1035 12.28 -0.90 42.59
N LEU A 1036 11.04 -1.16 42.17
CA LEU A 1036 9.99 -1.68 43.05
C LEU A 1036 10.31 -3.08 43.57
N LEU A 1037 10.86 -3.96 42.71
CA LEU A 1037 11.34 -5.28 43.14
C LEU A 1037 12.49 -5.16 44.15
N ALA A 1038 13.43 -4.23 43.95
CA ALA A 1038 14.50 -3.97 44.89
C ALA A 1038 13.97 -3.53 46.26
N LEU A 1039 12.98 -2.63 46.30
CA LEU A 1039 12.31 -2.21 47.53
C LEU A 1039 11.56 -3.36 48.21
N GLY A 1040 10.90 -4.24 47.45
CA GLY A 1040 10.27 -5.44 47.97
C GLY A 1040 11.26 -6.41 48.63
N VAL A 1041 12.41 -6.64 47.99
CA VAL A 1041 13.49 -7.47 48.56
C VAL A 1041 14.11 -6.78 49.78
N LYS A 1042 14.19 -5.44 49.80
CA LYS A 1042 14.62 -4.64 50.97
C LYS A 1042 13.70 -4.83 52.16
N ALA A 1043 12.40 -4.76 51.96
CA ALA A 1043 11.43 -5.03 53.02
C ALA A 1043 11.61 -6.44 53.61
N ALA A 1044 11.84 -7.46 52.75
CA ALA A 1044 12.12 -8.81 53.20
C ALA A 1044 13.45 -8.94 53.98
N ALA A 1045 14.51 -8.26 53.54
CA ALA A 1045 15.79 -8.24 54.25
C ALA A 1045 15.69 -7.58 55.63
N LEU A 1046 14.98 -6.45 55.74
CA LEU A 1046 14.74 -5.76 57.02
C LEU A 1046 13.91 -6.61 57.98
N LEU A 1047 12.97 -7.41 57.45
CA LEU A 1047 12.21 -8.36 58.27
C LEU A 1047 13.11 -9.46 58.86
N VAL A 1048 14.08 -9.96 58.08
CA VAL A 1048 15.08 -10.96 58.53
C VAL A 1048 15.96 -10.41 59.65
N GLU A 1049 16.33 -9.12 59.59
CA GLU A 1049 17.12 -8.43 60.62
C GLU A 1049 16.32 -8.07 61.88
N GLY A 1050 15.01 -8.32 61.88
CA GLY A 1050 14.13 -7.96 63.01
C GLY A 1050 13.63 -6.51 62.98
N GLU A 1051 13.94 -5.73 61.95
CA GLU A 1051 13.51 -4.34 61.77
C GLU A 1051 12.11 -4.25 61.13
N ARG A 1052 11.13 -4.93 61.74
CA ARG A 1052 9.78 -5.08 61.18
C ARG A 1052 9.11 -3.76 60.79
N ALA A 1053 9.23 -2.72 61.64
CA ALA A 1053 8.60 -1.42 61.40
C ALA A 1053 9.18 -0.70 60.16
N GLN A 1054 10.51 -0.78 59.97
CA GLN A 1054 11.15 -0.23 58.77
C GLN A 1054 10.80 -1.04 57.53
N GLY A 1055 10.79 -2.38 57.64
CA GLY A 1055 10.36 -3.26 56.56
C GLY A 1055 8.93 -3.01 56.09
N GLU A 1056 7.98 -2.83 57.01
CA GLU A 1056 6.59 -2.48 56.68
C GLU A 1056 6.48 -1.10 56.02
N ALA A 1057 7.28 -0.12 56.45
CA ALA A 1057 7.32 1.20 55.84
C ALA A 1057 7.86 1.15 54.40
N THR A 1058 8.97 0.45 54.17
CA THR A 1058 9.55 0.25 52.83
C THR A 1058 8.59 -0.50 51.89
N LEU A 1059 7.86 -1.49 52.41
CA LEU A 1059 6.89 -2.24 51.61
C LEU A 1059 5.66 -1.39 51.23
N ARG A 1060 5.20 -0.51 52.14
CA ARG A 1060 4.15 0.47 51.83
C ARG A 1060 4.62 1.45 50.77
N GLU A 1061 5.83 1.98 50.89
CA GLU A 1061 6.41 2.86 49.86
C GLU A 1061 6.41 2.18 48.49
N ALA A 1062 6.83 0.91 48.41
CA ALA A 1062 6.81 0.16 47.15
C ALA A 1062 5.39 -0.02 46.60
N GLU A 1063 4.41 -0.35 47.44
CA GLU A 1063 3.01 -0.50 47.00
C GLU A 1063 2.38 0.82 46.56
N ASP A 1064 2.64 1.92 47.28
CA ASP A 1064 2.13 3.24 46.94
C ASP A 1064 2.74 3.72 45.61
N ARG A 1065 4.04 3.49 45.40
CA ARG A 1065 4.71 3.79 44.12
C ARG A 1065 4.21 2.91 42.99
N ALA A 1066 3.91 1.63 43.25
CA ALA A 1066 3.31 0.73 42.27
C ALA A 1066 1.90 1.19 41.87
N ALA A 1067 1.08 1.61 42.84
CA ALA A 1067 -0.26 2.13 42.62
C ALA A 1067 -0.25 3.47 41.86
N ALA A 1068 0.65 4.39 42.23
CA ALA A 1068 0.81 5.68 41.55
C ALA A 1068 1.36 5.55 40.12
N GLY A 1069 2.16 4.51 39.84
CA GLY A 1069 2.71 4.21 38.52
C GLY A 1069 1.76 3.46 37.58
N GLY A 1070 0.51 3.18 37.98
CA GLY A 1070 -0.46 2.48 37.13
C GLY A 1070 -0.13 1.01 36.89
N LEU A 1071 0.76 0.39 37.67
CA LEU A 1071 1.07 -1.03 37.53
C LEU A 1071 -0.12 -1.87 38.03
N PRO A 1072 -0.75 -2.68 37.17
CA PRO A 1072 -1.98 -3.39 37.52
C PRO A 1072 -1.77 -4.36 38.68
N GLY A 1073 -2.80 -4.49 39.52
CA GLY A 1073 -2.78 -5.29 40.75
C GLY A 1073 -2.53 -6.80 40.58
N GLU A 1074 -2.35 -7.33 39.37
CA GLU A 1074 -2.13 -8.77 39.10
C GLU A 1074 -0.75 -9.10 38.49
N GLY A 1075 0.09 -8.10 38.21
CA GLY A 1075 1.41 -8.29 37.60
C GLY A 1075 2.46 -9.00 38.48
N ALA A 1076 3.61 -9.36 37.91
CA ALA A 1076 4.70 -10.06 38.60
C ALA A 1076 5.23 -9.28 39.82
N VAL A 1077 5.37 -7.96 39.71
CA VAL A 1077 5.77 -7.07 40.82
C VAL A 1077 4.72 -7.09 41.94
N ALA A 1078 3.43 -6.97 41.59
CA ALA A 1078 2.34 -7.01 42.57
C ALA A 1078 2.21 -8.39 43.25
N ARG A 1079 2.46 -9.50 42.53
CA ARG A 1079 2.53 -10.84 43.13
C ARG A 1079 3.69 -10.95 44.12
N GLU A 1080 4.86 -10.41 43.78
CA GLU A 1080 6.01 -10.44 44.67
C GLU A 1080 5.80 -9.57 45.91
N LEU A 1081 5.31 -8.35 45.75
CA LEU A 1081 4.97 -7.46 46.87
C LEU A 1081 3.90 -8.10 47.79
N ARG A 1082 2.92 -8.83 47.25
CA ARG A 1082 1.94 -9.61 48.04
C ARG A 1082 2.53 -10.84 48.73
N ARG A 1083 3.56 -11.47 48.17
CA ARG A 1083 4.29 -12.56 48.84
C ARG A 1083 5.04 -12.00 50.05
N VAL A 1084 5.77 -10.91 49.87
CA VAL A 1084 6.45 -10.20 50.97
C VAL A 1084 5.42 -9.70 52.00
N ARG A 1085 4.36 -9.05 51.51
CA ARG A 1085 2.97 -9.07 52.00
C ARG A 1085 2.69 -9.98 53.20
N GLY A 1086 2.46 -11.24 52.82
CA GLY A 1086 2.09 -12.33 53.71
C GLY A 1086 3.15 -12.67 54.75
N ALA A 1087 4.44 -12.42 54.49
CA ALA A 1087 5.51 -12.63 55.47
C ALA A 1087 5.43 -11.65 56.66
N PHE A 1088 4.76 -10.50 56.51
CA PHE A 1088 4.45 -9.58 57.62
C PHE A 1088 3.11 -9.91 58.32
N GLY A 1089 2.44 -11.01 57.96
CA GLY A 1089 1.19 -11.43 58.59
C GLY A 1089 1.38 -12.12 59.96
N PRO A 1090 0.31 -12.22 60.79
CA PRO A 1090 0.37 -12.84 62.12
C PRO A 1090 0.58 -14.37 62.14
N ARG A 1091 0.61 -15.02 60.97
CA ARG A 1091 0.88 -16.47 60.79
C ARG A 1091 2.21 -16.77 60.08
N ALA A 1092 3.09 -15.80 59.95
CA ALA A 1092 4.39 -15.98 59.31
C ALA A 1092 5.39 -16.65 60.26
N THR A 1093 5.33 -17.98 60.37
CA THR A 1093 6.38 -18.80 60.98
C THR A 1093 6.82 -19.85 59.98
N GLY A 1094 7.79 -19.48 59.14
CA GLY A 1094 8.42 -20.31 58.12
C GLY A 1094 9.39 -19.48 57.30
#